data_AF-A0AAN7ZJB0-F1
#
_entry.id   AF-A0AAN7ZJB0-F1
#
_cell.length_a   1.000
_cell.length_b   1.000
_cell.length_c   1.000
_cell.angle_alpha   90.00
_cell.angle_beta   90.00
_cell.angle_gamma   90.00
#
_symmetry.space_group_name_H-M   'P 1'
#
loop_
_entity.id
_entity.type
_entity.pdbx_description
1 polymer ?
#
loop_
_entity_poly.entity_id
_entity_poly.type
_entity_poly.pdbx_seq_one_letter_code
_entity_poly.pdbx_strand_id
1 'polypeptide(L)'
;MDLNDFDDFAEDEEQVEEQLDPNNPDHAFIILEREFTKTIADIEQNSQAAQYAEEFNKLFEALYTNNEIRKQLIERCAELEQQLAEGTEKLMLATKVAESDAEVITNLKGKIEYSWRMTDAAHEREQQAQETIDNLRNQINALTAELDLKNKMSSEDDEGGQQNKNQESFEREKEKLLGEVAQLQVKLANAIGYQEELERKNSQADLKLIDLSSQLQDLANDLDKTKKQRDKLEVDSAELNTELVRCNGEIRSLQTSVQKGENMINRLQRQMDDLRSLKEKLLSDLENLTEKHENLHDIHKELKNTHEDTKKHLAKTLTENKLKDDQANKMRSEINKFSTIREQYDKKIVKLDNDKRSAWEERDLLRQIQISAQKEIQDYKRQSDADKRVIISMVKEKELLNKNILKHQGLIKEHIKLFQIQQQSKRKLEMEISEHVREIGKQRKQVSYLEKERERLVDEGLELRQKIEDTMEEIKLKKAHINDLKRNLVEHENKLRTQQNLFEGVRAERNNLQKALQESTAECGELKNKLKVSSHQSEQLKEDIAMKEQELIREENILRKITKDKENLRVELDNSLSTIKELKNEILEMKTEEKRLHKVISESDRKIKELTKDLETLMNERDILGSQLVRRNDELALLYEKIRILQSTLQRGEAHYERRLEDIRLLKVEVKRLRQEKLLLTKSITNMTDLRQEVFHLERDLTRESLKCRALEEELQNPLNIHRWRKLEGSDPDVLELLKKVQLLQKRLLHQTSEGVERERQLKEAEKLYTNLKQIMSKQPGPTIQEDLNKTRKALTLRGNKLKCLVSELNMTELQAIEYKDDLDKVREELKEVKKKYLIEKKAHQKDIDTLKTLENKHNQMPNIVPIKFTGGGFKMSVTNNEQF
;
A
#
# COMPACT_ATOMS: atom_id res chain seq x y z
N MET A 1 -7.51 -95.00 24.90
CA MET A 1 -6.94 -94.22 23.79
C MET A 1 -7.15 -92.74 24.02
N ASP A 2 -6.30 -92.03 24.76
CA ASP A 2 -5.38 -92.38 25.86
C ASP A 2 -5.07 -91.03 26.55
N LEU A 3 -5.41 -90.90 27.84
CA LEU A 3 -4.50 -90.87 29.00
C LEU A 3 -4.06 -89.45 29.41
N ASN A 4 -3.98 -89.27 30.72
CA ASN A 4 -3.53 -88.05 31.39
C ASN A 4 -1.99 -87.96 31.36
N ASP A 5 -1.45 -86.76 31.63
CA ASP A 5 -0.56 -86.45 32.77
C ASP A 5 -0.46 -84.90 32.88
N PHE A 6 -0.45 -84.28 34.06
CA PHE A 6 0.72 -84.04 34.95
C PHE A 6 1.89 -83.35 34.19
N ASP A 7 2.53 -82.28 34.69
CA ASP A 7 2.79 -81.94 36.10
C ASP A 7 2.98 -80.43 36.35
N ASP A 8 3.11 -80.07 37.63
CA ASP A 8 3.40 -78.75 38.20
C ASP A 8 4.90 -78.42 38.13
N PHE A 9 5.27 -77.19 37.75
CA PHE A 9 6.65 -76.69 37.87
C PHE A 9 6.66 -75.19 38.16
N ALA A 10 6.90 -74.85 39.43
CA ALA A 10 7.44 -73.56 39.82
C ALA A 10 8.97 -73.61 39.68
N GLU A 11 9.56 -72.67 38.94
CA GLU A 11 11.01 -72.43 38.92
C GLU A 11 11.32 -70.99 39.35
N ASP A 12 12.42 -70.88 40.09
CA ASP A 12 12.85 -69.75 40.91
C ASP A 12 12.99 -68.39 40.18
N GLU A 13 12.57 -67.32 40.85
CA GLU A 13 12.90 -65.94 40.49
C GLU A 13 14.40 -65.63 40.77
N GLU A 14 15.30 -66.01 39.86
CA GLU A 14 16.60 -65.35 39.78
C GLU A 14 16.41 -63.93 39.23
N GLN A 15 16.70 -62.92 40.07
CA GLN A 15 16.68 -61.51 39.67
C GLN A 15 17.82 -61.22 38.68
N VAL A 16 17.58 -61.46 37.40
CA VAL A 16 18.40 -60.94 36.30
C VAL A 16 18.28 -59.41 36.34
N GLU A 17 19.39 -58.71 36.61
CA GLU A 17 19.45 -57.26 36.37
C GLU A 17 19.24 -57.00 34.88
N GLU A 18 18.04 -56.55 34.50
CA GLU A 18 17.73 -56.16 33.13
C GLU A 18 18.75 -55.12 32.64
N GLN A 19 19.50 -55.49 31.60
CA GLN A 19 20.31 -54.57 30.82
C GLN A 19 19.38 -53.68 29.99
N LEU A 20 18.90 -52.59 30.61
CA LEU A 20 18.08 -51.58 29.97
C LEU A 20 18.84 -50.98 28.76
N ASP A 21 18.49 -51.42 27.55
CA ASP A 21 19.06 -50.88 26.30
C ASP A 21 18.78 -49.38 26.16
N PRO A 22 19.82 -48.51 26.10
CA PRO A 22 19.65 -47.06 25.92
C PRO A 22 18.98 -46.65 24.61
N ASN A 23 18.89 -47.54 23.61
CA ASN A 23 18.23 -47.27 22.33
C ASN A 23 16.75 -47.69 22.31
N ASN A 24 16.24 -48.41 23.32
CA ASN A 24 14.82 -48.75 23.40
C ASN A 24 14.03 -47.56 23.99
N PRO A 25 13.09 -46.93 23.26
CA PRO A 25 12.31 -45.80 23.76
C PRO A 25 11.50 -46.12 25.03
N ASP A 26 11.14 -47.38 25.26
CA ASP A 26 10.40 -47.80 26.47
C ASP A 26 11.31 -47.93 27.70
N HIS A 27 12.61 -48.21 27.51
CA HIS A 27 13.59 -48.26 28.60
C HIS A 27 14.17 -46.89 28.94
N ALA A 28 14.17 -45.96 27.98
CA ALA A 28 14.79 -44.64 28.11
C ALA A 28 14.32 -43.85 29.35
N PHE A 29 13.04 -43.94 29.70
CA PHE A 29 12.49 -43.27 30.89
C PHE A 29 12.96 -43.92 32.20
N ILE A 30 13.03 -45.25 32.25
CA ILE A 30 13.47 -46.02 33.44
C ILE A 30 14.97 -45.78 33.72
N ILE A 31 15.77 -45.63 32.64
CA ILE A 31 17.17 -45.20 32.75
C ILE A 31 17.24 -43.78 33.31
N LEU A 32 16.43 -42.84 32.79
CA LEU A 32 16.39 -41.45 33.23
C LEU A 32 15.98 -41.33 34.72
N GLU A 33 15.04 -42.15 35.19
CA GLU A 33 14.63 -42.22 36.60
C GLU A 33 15.74 -42.74 37.52
N ARG A 34 16.48 -43.78 37.08
CA ARG A 34 17.67 -44.27 37.80
C ARG A 34 18.79 -43.23 37.85
N GLU A 35 19.00 -42.46 36.78
CA GLU A 35 19.99 -41.38 36.74
C GLU A 35 19.56 -40.16 37.55
N PHE A 36 18.27 -39.80 37.53
CA PHE A 36 17.67 -38.77 38.37
C PHE A 36 17.85 -39.10 39.86
N THR A 37 17.54 -40.33 40.27
CA THR A 37 17.68 -40.77 41.67
C THR A 37 19.14 -40.67 42.15
N LYS A 38 20.12 -41.02 41.29
CA LYS A 38 21.55 -40.86 41.59
C LYS A 38 21.96 -39.39 41.66
N THR A 39 21.56 -38.58 40.68
CA THR A 39 21.93 -37.16 40.63
C THR A 39 21.31 -36.35 41.76
N ILE A 40 20.11 -36.68 42.24
CA ILE A 40 19.57 -36.12 43.48
C ILE A 40 20.42 -36.48 44.69
N ALA A 41 20.79 -37.76 44.85
CA ALA A 41 21.64 -38.17 45.97
C ALA A 41 22.99 -37.44 45.97
N ASP A 42 23.54 -37.11 44.79
CA ASP A 42 24.77 -36.31 44.64
C ASP A 42 24.53 -34.80 44.91
N ILE A 43 23.39 -34.24 44.48
CA ILE A 43 23.01 -32.83 44.73
C ILE A 43 22.76 -32.59 46.22
N GLU A 44 22.05 -33.50 46.90
CA GLU A 44 21.76 -33.42 48.34
C GLU A 44 23.02 -33.58 49.21
N GLN A 45 24.00 -34.37 48.76
CA GLN A 45 25.30 -34.50 49.43
C GLN A 45 26.18 -33.25 49.32
N ASN A 46 25.92 -32.35 48.35
CA ASN A 46 26.70 -31.14 48.14
C ASN A 46 25.97 -29.91 48.70
N SER A 47 26.46 -29.34 49.81
CA SER A 47 25.77 -28.27 50.54
C SER A 47 25.58 -26.96 49.76
N GLN A 48 26.27 -26.75 48.64
CA GLN A 48 26.02 -25.61 47.73
C GLN A 48 24.97 -25.94 46.67
N ALA A 49 24.82 -27.22 46.29
CA ALA A 49 23.86 -27.66 45.29
C ALA A 49 22.50 -28.05 45.89
N ALA A 50 22.44 -28.46 47.15
CA ALA A 50 21.22 -28.89 47.84
C ALA A 50 20.07 -27.87 47.79
N GLN A 51 20.35 -26.57 47.65
CA GLN A 51 19.32 -25.53 47.45
C GLN A 51 18.55 -25.69 46.12
N TYR A 52 19.11 -26.38 45.14
CA TYR A 52 18.49 -26.69 43.85
C TYR A 52 17.84 -28.07 43.79
N ALA A 53 17.98 -28.91 44.84
CA ALA A 53 17.36 -30.24 44.89
C ALA A 53 15.82 -30.17 44.79
N GLU A 54 15.21 -29.16 45.39
CA GLU A 54 13.75 -28.96 45.35
C GLU A 54 13.27 -28.57 43.93
N GLU A 55 14.01 -27.71 43.22
CA GLU A 55 13.69 -27.32 41.84
C GLU A 55 13.95 -28.46 40.84
N PHE A 56 14.98 -29.26 41.08
CA PHE A 56 15.28 -30.45 40.27
C PHE A 56 14.22 -31.55 40.49
N ASN A 57 13.73 -31.73 41.72
CA ASN A 57 12.56 -32.57 42.02
C ASN A 57 11.32 -32.11 41.25
N LYS A 58 10.94 -30.82 41.33
CA LYS A 58 9.78 -30.27 40.60
C LYS A 58 9.88 -30.49 39.09
N LEU A 59 11.08 -30.36 38.53
CA LEU A 59 11.32 -30.59 37.10
C LEU A 59 11.11 -32.06 36.71
N PHE A 60 11.57 -33.00 37.54
CA PHE A 60 11.35 -34.42 37.30
C PHE A 60 9.93 -34.87 37.60
N GLU A 61 9.25 -34.35 38.62
CA GLU A 61 7.81 -34.57 38.84
C GLU A 61 6.99 -34.12 37.62
N ALA A 62 7.33 -32.97 37.02
CA ALA A 62 6.70 -32.49 35.79
C ALA A 62 6.98 -33.41 34.59
N LEU A 63 8.20 -33.97 34.48
CA LEU A 63 8.58 -34.90 33.42
C LEU A 63 7.96 -36.30 33.62
N TYR A 64 7.84 -36.77 34.87
CA TYR A 64 7.21 -38.03 35.26
C TYR A 64 5.71 -37.98 35.01
N THR A 65 5.02 -36.93 35.47
CA THR A 65 3.60 -36.72 35.18
C THR A 65 3.34 -36.58 33.68
N ASN A 66 4.23 -35.95 32.92
CA ASN A 66 4.12 -35.89 31.46
C ASN A 66 4.27 -37.28 30.80
N ASN A 67 5.20 -38.11 31.26
CA ASN A 67 5.38 -39.47 30.73
C ASN A 67 4.22 -40.39 31.11
N GLU A 68 3.66 -40.26 32.31
CA GLU A 68 2.47 -41.02 32.73
C GLU A 68 1.24 -40.63 31.89
N ILE A 69 1.03 -39.33 31.64
CA ILE A 69 0.00 -38.84 30.71
C ILE A 69 0.25 -39.37 29.28
N ARG A 70 1.51 -39.37 28.81
CA ARG A 70 1.88 -39.91 27.49
C ARG A 70 1.56 -41.41 27.40
N LYS A 71 1.84 -42.19 28.44
CA LYS A 71 1.52 -43.63 28.51
C LYS A 71 0.00 -43.86 28.44
N GLN A 72 -0.77 -43.14 29.25
CA GLN A 72 -2.24 -43.18 29.23
C GLN A 72 -2.81 -42.78 27.85
N LEU A 73 -2.21 -41.80 27.18
CA LEU A 73 -2.60 -41.41 25.81
C LEU A 73 -2.26 -42.49 24.77
N ILE A 74 -1.13 -43.19 24.90
CA ILE A 74 -0.76 -44.30 24.01
C ILE A 74 -1.71 -45.49 24.20
N GLU A 75 -1.97 -45.89 25.45
CA GLU A 75 -2.95 -46.93 25.78
C GLU A 75 -4.34 -46.56 25.23
N ARG A 76 -4.76 -45.29 25.40
CA ARG A 76 -6.04 -44.82 24.86
C ARG A 76 -6.07 -44.76 23.33
N CYS A 77 -4.95 -44.47 22.67
CA CYS A 77 -4.85 -44.58 21.21
C CYS A 77 -4.99 -46.03 20.75
N ALA A 78 -4.35 -46.99 21.40
CA ALA A 78 -4.48 -48.41 21.09
C ALA A 78 -5.92 -48.93 21.28
N GLU A 79 -6.59 -48.53 22.37
CA GLU A 79 -8.02 -48.81 22.57
C GLU A 79 -8.90 -48.24 21.45
N LEU A 80 -8.64 -47.00 21.03
CA LEU A 80 -9.39 -46.33 19.96
C LEU A 80 -9.12 -46.98 18.60
N GLU A 81 -7.89 -47.40 18.32
CA GLU A 81 -7.53 -48.14 17.10
C GLU A 81 -8.23 -49.51 17.05
N GLN A 82 -8.29 -50.24 18.17
CA GLN A 82 -9.06 -51.48 18.26
C GLN A 82 -10.57 -51.23 18.02
N GLN A 83 -11.13 -50.18 18.64
CA GLN A 83 -12.54 -49.82 18.42
C GLN A 83 -12.82 -49.39 16.97
N LEU A 84 -11.85 -48.77 16.29
CA LEU A 84 -11.91 -48.45 14.87
C LEU A 84 -11.85 -49.70 13.98
N ALA A 85 -11.01 -50.67 14.32
CA ALA A 85 -10.94 -51.96 13.63
C ALA A 85 -12.26 -52.75 13.76
N GLU A 86 -12.80 -52.88 14.99
CA GLU A 86 -14.10 -53.51 15.21
C GLU A 86 -15.25 -52.74 14.54
N GLY A 87 -15.19 -51.41 14.54
CA GLY A 87 -16.18 -50.55 13.91
C GLY A 87 -16.17 -50.68 12.39
N THR A 88 -14.99 -50.79 11.78
CA THR A 88 -14.85 -50.98 10.32
C THR A 88 -15.24 -52.39 9.87
N GLU A 89 -15.00 -53.43 10.67
CA GLU A 89 -15.52 -54.77 10.42
C GLU A 89 -17.07 -54.82 10.49
N LYS A 90 -17.65 -54.21 11.52
CA LYS A 90 -19.12 -54.06 11.67
C LYS A 90 -19.72 -53.24 10.51
N LEU A 91 -19.02 -52.20 10.04
CA LEU A 91 -19.42 -51.41 8.88
C LEU A 91 -19.40 -52.26 7.60
N MET A 92 -18.32 -53.01 7.33
CA MET A 92 -18.24 -53.91 6.17
C MET A 92 -19.36 -54.96 6.16
N LEU A 93 -19.67 -55.55 7.32
CA LEU A 93 -20.80 -56.48 7.46
C LEU A 93 -22.14 -55.79 7.15
N ALA A 94 -22.37 -54.59 7.69
CA ALA A 94 -23.59 -53.82 7.44
C ALA A 94 -23.72 -53.40 5.96
N THR A 95 -22.64 -52.96 5.31
CA THR A 95 -22.63 -52.65 3.87
C THR A 95 -22.96 -53.88 3.04
N LYS A 96 -22.39 -55.04 3.37
CA LYS A 96 -22.64 -56.30 2.64
C LYS A 96 -24.08 -56.81 2.80
N VAL A 97 -24.69 -56.59 3.97
CA VAL A 97 -26.13 -56.84 4.17
C VAL A 97 -26.96 -55.86 3.35
N ALA A 98 -26.64 -54.55 3.38
CA ALA A 98 -27.36 -53.54 2.61
C ALA A 98 -27.26 -53.75 1.08
N GLU A 99 -26.13 -54.25 0.57
CA GLU A 99 -25.96 -54.68 -0.82
C GLU A 99 -26.89 -55.86 -1.16
N SER A 100 -26.98 -56.87 -0.28
CA SER A 100 -27.90 -58.00 -0.47
C SER A 100 -29.37 -57.59 -0.38
N ASP A 101 -29.72 -56.65 0.51
CA ASP A 101 -31.07 -56.10 0.62
C ASP A 101 -31.42 -55.26 -0.62
N ALA A 102 -30.46 -54.54 -1.22
CA ALA A 102 -30.67 -53.84 -2.50
C ALA A 102 -30.97 -54.81 -3.66
N GLU A 103 -30.33 -55.98 -3.70
CA GLU A 103 -30.61 -57.04 -4.68
C GLU A 103 -32.00 -57.70 -4.44
N VAL A 104 -32.41 -57.85 -3.18
CA VAL A 104 -33.78 -58.30 -2.84
C VAL A 104 -34.83 -57.24 -3.20
N ILE A 105 -34.57 -55.96 -2.89
CA ILE A 105 -35.48 -54.83 -3.18
C ILE A 105 -35.65 -54.64 -4.69
N THR A 106 -34.58 -54.78 -5.49
CA THR A 106 -34.70 -54.70 -6.97
C THR A 106 -35.50 -55.88 -7.53
N ASN A 107 -35.31 -57.10 -7.04
CA ASN A 107 -36.16 -58.25 -7.37
C ASN A 107 -37.63 -58.05 -6.97
N LEU A 108 -37.90 -57.47 -5.79
CA LEU A 108 -39.25 -57.17 -5.34
C LEU A 108 -39.90 -56.06 -6.18
N LYS A 109 -39.15 -55.01 -6.55
CA LYS A 109 -39.63 -53.98 -7.50
C LYS A 109 -40.00 -54.58 -8.85
N GLY A 110 -39.18 -55.48 -9.40
CA GLY A 110 -39.51 -56.20 -10.64
C GLY A 110 -40.79 -57.05 -10.52
N LYS A 111 -41.02 -57.70 -9.37
CA LYS A 111 -42.28 -58.44 -9.10
C LYS A 111 -43.49 -57.51 -8.91
N ILE A 112 -43.29 -56.32 -8.37
CA ILE A 112 -44.34 -55.29 -8.25
C ILE A 112 -44.68 -54.75 -9.64
N GLU A 113 -43.70 -54.38 -10.48
CA GLU A 113 -43.96 -53.96 -11.86
C GLU A 113 -44.66 -55.04 -12.69
N TYR A 114 -44.29 -56.31 -12.51
CA TYR A 114 -45.00 -57.43 -13.14
C TYR A 114 -46.45 -57.53 -12.66
N SER A 115 -46.68 -57.44 -11.34
CA SER A 115 -48.04 -57.42 -10.77
C SER A 115 -48.87 -56.24 -11.26
N TRP A 116 -48.27 -55.05 -11.36
CA TRP A 116 -48.93 -53.86 -11.92
C TRP A 116 -49.35 -54.07 -13.38
N ARG A 117 -48.45 -54.54 -14.25
CA ARG A 117 -48.80 -54.86 -15.64
C ARG A 117 -49.88 -55.95 -15.74
N MET A 118 -49.92 -56.91 -14.82
CA MET A 118 -50.97 -57.92 -14.76
C MET A 118 -52.32 -57.34 -14.30
N THR A 119 -52.30 -56.35 -13.40
CA THR A 119 -53.49 -55.57 -13.00
C THR A 119 -53.97 -54.67 -14.14
N ASP A 120 -53.08 -53.94 -14.81
CA ASP A 120 -53.42 -53.10 -15.96
C ASP A 120 -54.04 -53.95 -17.09
N ALA A 121 -53.45 -55.11 -17.40
CA ALA A 121 -53.99 -56.06 -18.37
C ALA A 121 -55.27 -56.78 -17.88
N ALA A 122 -55.56 -56.78 -16.58
CA ALA A 122 -56.85 -57.24 -16.05
C ALA A 122 -57.91 -56.15 -16.17
N HIS A 123 -57.54 -54.89 -15.90
CA HIS A 123 -58.43 -53.73 -15.98
C HIS A 123 -58.77 -53.37 -17.43
N GLU A 124 -57.84 -53.57 -18.38
CA GLU A 124 -58.12 -53.45 -19.82
C GLU A 124 -59.10 -54.54 -20.32
N ARG A 125 -58.99 -55.77 -19.80
CA ARG A 125 -60.00 -56.83 -20.06
C ARG A 125 -61.34 -56.53 -19.39
N GLU A 126 -61.32 -55.95 -18.20
CA GLU A 126 -62.52 -55.52 -17.48
C GLU A 126 -63.22 -54.37 -18.21
N GLN A 127 -62.47 -53.39 -18.74
CA GLN A 127 -63.01 -52.32 -19.56
C GLN A 127 -63.61 -52.86 -20.87
N GLN A 128 -62.93 -53.78 -21.56
CA GLN A 128 -63.50 -54.46 -22.73
C GLN A 128 -64.76 -55.25 -22.37
N ALA A 129 -64.76 -55.97 -21.24
CA ALA A 129 -65.94 -56.67 -20.75
C ALA A 129 -67.09 -55.70 -20.44
N GLN A 130 -66.80 -54.56 -19.82
CA GLN A 130 -67.77 -53.52 -19.48
C GLN A 130 -68.35 -52.86 -20.74
N GLU A 131 -67.53 -52.59 -21.76
CA GLU A 131 -67.98 -52.14 -23.08
C GLU A 131 -68.86 -53.19 -23.77
N THR A 132 -68.56 -54.50 -23.65
CA THR A 132 -69.48 -55.54 -24.15
C THR A 132 -70.77 -55.61 -23.34
N ILE A 133 -70.72 -55.42 -22.01
CA ILE A 133 -71.90 -55.40 -21.13
C ILE A 133 -72.79 -54.21 -21.44
N ASP A 134 -72.23 -53.02 -21.67
CA ASP A 134 -73.01 -51.82 -21.98
C ASP A 134 -73.56 -51.87 -23.42
N ASN A 135 -72.85 -52.48 -24.38
CA ASN A 135 -73.42 -52.84 -25.68
C ASN A 135 -74.56 -53.87 -25.58
N LEU A 136 -74.42 -54.90 -24.75
CA LEU A 136 -75.48 -55.88 -24.48
C LEU A 136 -76.67 -55.25 -23.74
N ARG A 137 -76.44 -54.32 -22.81
CA ARG A 137 -77.49 -53.52 -22.16
C ARG A 137 -78.21 -52.62 -23.15
N ASN A 138 -77.51 -52.01 -24.11
CA ASN A 138 -78.14 -51.25 -25.18
C ASN A 138 -78.99 -52.15 -26.11
N GLN A 139 -78.55 -53.38 -26.39
CA GLN A 139 -79.36 -54.38 -27.12
C GLN A 139 -80.56 -54.87 -26.29
N ILE A 140 -80.41 -55.09 -24.98
CA ILE A 140 -81.50 -55.44 -24.07
C ILE A 140 -82.50 -54.29 -23.98
N ASN A 141 -82.05 -53.03 -23.89
CA ASN A 141 -82.93 -51.86 -23.88
C ASN A 141 -83.71 -51.72 -25.20
N ALA A 142 -83.08 -52.00 -26.35
CA ALA A 142 -83.76 -52.04 -27.64
C ALA A 142 -84.82 -53.17 -27.71
N LEU A 143 -84.49 -54.38 -27.25
CA LEU A 143 -85.43 -55.52 -27.23
C LEU A 143 -86.54 -55.36 -26.17
N THR A 144 -86.27 -54.69 -25.06
CA THR A 144 -87.27 -54.38 -24.03
C THR A 144 -88.26 -53.34 -24.55
N ALA A 145 -87.78 -52.35 -25.33
CA ALA A 145 -88.65 -51.39 -26.02
C ALA A 145 -89.54 -52.05 -27.09
N GLU A 146 -89.10 -53.13 -27.75
CA GLU A 146 -89.96 -53.93 -28.65
C GLU A 146 -90.95 -54.82 -27.89
N LEU A 147 -90.60 -55.35 -26.71
CA LEU A 147 -91.50 -56.13 -25.86
C LEU A 147 -92.60 -55.28 -25.21
N ASP A 148 -92.28 -54.07 -24.75
CA ASP A 148 -93.26 -53.12 -24.20
C ASP A 148 -94.25 -52.60 -25.26
N LEU A 149 -93.89 -52.65 -26.54
CA LEU A 149 -94.83 -52.36 -27.65
C LEU A 149 -95.74 -53.55 -27.99
N LYS A 150 -95.36 -54.78 -27.61
CA LYS A 150 -96.07 -56.02 -27.96
C LYS A 150 -97.02 -56.52 -26.86
N ASN A 151 -96.73 -56.22 -25.60
CA ASN A 151 -97.54 -56.63 -24.44
C ASN A 151 -98.77 -55.74 -24.16
N LYS A 152 -99.29 -55.03 -25.18
CA LYS A 152 -100.53 -54.23 -25.11
C LYS A 152 -101.72 -54.85 -25.84
N MET A 153 -101.64 -56.14 -26.16
CA MET A 153 -102.72 -56.94 -26.75
C MET A 153 -102.79 -58.30 -26.05
N SER A 154 -104.01 -58.85 -25.98
CA SER A 154 -104.38 -60.18 -25.47
C SER A 154 -104.49 -60.36 -23.94
N SER A 155 -105.75 -60.44 -23.48
CA SER A 155 -106.20 -61.05 -22.23
C SER A 155 -107.55 -61.69 -22.50
N GLU A 156 -107.75 -62.98 -22.19
CA GLU A 156 -109.06 -63.62 -21.92
C GLU A 156 -108.87 -65.11 -21.52
N ASP A 157 -109.72 -65.56 -20.57
CA ASP A 157 -110.38 -66.88 -20.45
C ASP A 157 -109.60 -68.18 -20.06
N ASP A 158 -110.15 -69.13 -19.30
CA ASP A 158 -111.32 -69.17 -18.36
C ASP A 158 -111.24 -70.44 -17.46
N GLU A 159 -112.07 -70.56 -16.41
CA GLU A 159 -112.21 -71.76 -15.55
C GLU A 159 -113.19 -72.83 -16.11
N GLY A 160 -113.17 -74.05 -15.54
CA GLY A 160 -114.20 -75.05 -15.83
C GLY A 160 -114.15 -76.34 -14.99
N GLY A 161 -115.27 -76.72 -14.37
CA GLY A 161 -115.47 -77.99 -13.65
C GLY A 161 -116.72 -78.76 -14.12
N GLN A 162 -117.02 -79.90 -13.47
CA GLN A 162 -118.34 -80.60 -13.35
C GLN A 162 -118.10 -82.03 -12.77
N GLN A 163 -118.66 -82.40 -11.61
CA GLN A 163 -120.00 -82.97 -11.36
C GLN A 163 -120.30 -84.35 -11.99
N ASN A 164 -120.53 -85.37 -11.15
CA ASN A 164 -121.84 -86.03 -10.89
C ASN A 164 -121.64 -87.31 -10.04
N LYS A 165 -122.43 -87.58 -8.98
CA LYS A 165 -123.82 -88.08 -8.97
C LYS A 165 -124.01 -89.33 -9.85
N ASN A 166 -124.47 -90.50 -9.41
CA ASN A 166 -125.09 -90.87 -8.13
C ASN A 166 -124.84 -92.36 -7.82
N GLN A 167 -124.44 -92.64 -6.57
CA GLN A 167 -125.32 -93.39 -5.66
C GLN A 167 -125.76 -94.83 -6.07
N GLU A 168 -124.79 -95.74 -6.22
CA GLU A 168 -124.88 -97.02 -5.49
C GLU A 168 -124.28 -96.77 -4.10
N SER A 169 -125.11 -96.91 -3.06
CA SER A 169 -125.88 -95.71 -2.68
C SER A 169 -125.53 -95.11 -1.33
N PHE A 170 -124.87 -95.85 -0.44
CA PHE A 170 -124.36 -95.35 0.84
C PHE A 170 -122.96 -95.87 1.22
N GLU A 171 -122.42 -96.89 0.52
CA GLU A 171 -121.05 -97.36 0.75
C GLU A 171 -120.01 -96.51 -0.01
N ARG A 172 -120.34 -96.06 -1.24
CA ARG A 172 -119.53 -95.06 -1.97
C ARG A 172 -119.43 -93.71 -1.27
N GLU A 173 -120.33 -93.39 -0.33
CA GLU A 173 -120.32 -92.10 0.37
C GLU A 173 -119.21 -92.04 1.43
N LYS A 174 -118.95 -93.17 2.12
CA LYS A 174 -117.83 -93.31 3.06
C LYS A 174 -116.47 -93.28 2.35
N GLU A 175 -116.38 -93.89 1.17
CA GLU A 175 -115.14 -93.93 0.38
C GLU A 175 -114.87 -92.58 -0.34
N LYS A 176 -115.92 -91.88 -0.80
CA LYS A 176 -115.80 -90.51 -1.33
C LYS A 176 -115.35 -89.50 -0.29
N LEU A 177 -115.90 -89.53 0.93
CA LEU A 177 -115.45 -88.62 1.99
C LEU A 177 -113.97 -88.83 2.35
N LEU A 178 -113.47 -90.07 2.31
CA LEU A 178 -112.04 -90.35 2.45
C LEU A 178 -111.21 -89.85 1.25
N GLY A 179 -111.72 -90.01 0.02
CA GLY A 179 -111.07 -89.50 -1.19
C GLY A 179 -111.02 -87.97 -1.28
N GLU A 180 -112.09 -87.28 -0.87
CA GLU A 180 -112.14 -85.82 -0.81
C GLU A 180 -111.22 -85.27 0.27
N VAL A 181 -111.14 -85.91 1.44
CA VAL A 181 -110.15 -85.57 2.48
C VAL A 181 -108.72 -85.77 1.96
N ALA A 182 -108.43 -86.86 1.22
CA ALA A 182 -107.11 -87.07 0.62
C ALA A 182 -106.78 -86.01 -0.45
N GLN A 183 -107.73 -85.64 -1.31
CA GLN A 183 -107.53 -84.58 -2.31
C GLN A 183 -107.36 -83.19 -1.66
N LEU A 184 -108.09 -82.88 -0.60
CA LEU A 184 -107.92 -81.65 0.16
C LEU A 184 -106.58 -81.64 0.92
N GLN A 185 -106.10 -82.77 1.42
CA GLN A 185 -104.76 -82.89 2.00
C GLN A 185 -103.66 -82.65 0.96
N VAL A 186 -103.79 -83.17 -0.27
CA VAL A 186 -102.83 -82.89 -1.36
C VAL A 186 -102.88 -81.42 -1.78
N LYS A 187 -104.08 -80.82 -1.92
CA LYS A 187 -104.22 -79.39 -2.23
C LYS A 187 -103.64 -78.51 -1.12
N LEU A 188 -103.84 -78.86 0.15
CA LEU A 188 -103.27 -78.17 1.30
C LEU A 188 -101.74 -78.30 1.33
N ALA A 189 -101.18 -79.49 1.09
CA ALA A 189 -99.75 -79.69 1.01
C ALA A 189 -99.10 -78.89 -0.14
N ASN A 190 -99.74 -78.84 -1.31
CA ASN A 190 -99.27 -78.02 -2.44
C ASN A 190 -99.37 -76.52 -2.15
N ALA A 191 -100.43 -76.07 -1.46
CA ALA A 191 -100.57 -74.67 -1.05
C ALA A 191 -99.52 -74.26 0.00
N ILE A 192 -99.23 -75.15 0.97
CA ILE A 192 -98.17 -74.94 1.96
C ILE A 192 -96.80 -74.88 1.26
N GLY A 193 -96.48 -75.84 0.38
CA GLY A 193 -95.21 -75.80 -0.36
C GLY A 193 -95.04 -74.56 -1.24
N TYR A 194 -96.12 -74.08 -1.86
CA TYR A 194 -96.11 -72.82 -2.62
C TYR A 194 -95.93 -71.59 -1.71
N GLN A 195 -96.52 -71.60 -0.52
CA GLN A 195 -96.32 -70.54 0.46
C GLN A 195 -94.90 -70.56 1.03
N GLU A 196 -94.31 -71.71 1.35
CA GLU A 196 -92.91 -71.87 1.77
C GLU A 196 -91.95 -71.38 0.66
N GLU A 197 -92.24 -71.66 -0.61
CA GLU A 197 -91.47 -71.11 -1.73
C GLU A 197 -91.55 -69.58 -1.83
N LEU A 198 -92.73 -69.00 -1.61
CA LEU A 198 -92.92 -67.55 -1.61
C LEU A 198 -92.23 -66.89 -0.41
N GLU A 199 -92.35 -67.45 0.79
CA GLU A 199 -91.66 -66.97 2.00
C GLU A 199 -90.13 -67.05 1.84
N ARG A 200 -89.61 -68.11 1.19
CA ARG A 200 -88.19 -68.21 0.84
C ARG A 200 -87.76 -67.17 -0.19
N LYS A 201 -88.57 -66.91 -1.22
CA LYS A 201 -88.30 -65.86 -2.23
C LYS A 201 -88.35 -64.46 -1.60
N ASN A 202 -89.29 -64.20 -0.69
CA ASN A 202 -89.41 -62.94 0.02
C ASN A 202 -88.19 -62.72 0.94
N SER A 203 -87.82 -63.73 1.74
CA SER A 203 -86.61 -63.69 2.58
C SER A 203 -85.34 -63.44 1.77
N GLN A 204 -85.23 -63.99 0.55
CA GLN A 204 -84.11 -63.71 -0.37
C GLN A 204 -84.17 -62.30 -0.99
N ALA A 205 -85.36 -61.72 -1.17
CA ALA A 205 -85.51 -60.34 -1.61
C ALA A 205 -85.16 -59.35 -0.48
N ASP A 206 -85.60 -59.63 0.75
CA ASP A 206 -85.29 -58.83 1.94
C ASP A 206 -83.78 -58.80 2.22
N LEU A 207 -83.09 -59.95 2.12
CA LEU A 207 -81.63 -60.02 2.24
C LEU A 207 -80.91 -59.20 1.15
N LYS A 208 -81.42 -59.21 -0.09
CA LYS A 208 -80.87 -58.38 -1.19
C LYS A 208 -81.15 -56.90 -0.99
N LEU A 209 -82.29 -56.52 -0.43
CA LEU A 209 -82.60 -55.13 -0.07
C LEU A 209 -81.68 -54.62 1.03
N ILE A 210 -81.37 -55.44 2.04
CA ILE A 210 -80.40 -55.10 3.08
C ILE A 210 -79.01 -54.91 2.48
N ASP A 211 -78.53 -55.84 1.66
CA ASP A 211 -77.22 -55.74 0.98
C ASP A 211 -77.11 -54.50 0.09
N LEU A 212 -78.11 -54.25 -0.77
CA LEU A 212 -78.18 -53.03 -1.59
C LEU A 212 -78.25 -51.74 -0.75
N SER A 213 -78.94 -51.77 0.40
CA SER A 213 -78.98 -50.60 1.31
C SER A 213 -77.62 -50.32 1.95
N SER A 214 -76.84 -51.36 2.27
CA SER A 214 -75.47 -51.22 2.77
C SER A 214 -74.56 -50.64 1.68
N GLN A 215 -74.61 -51.20 0.48
CA GLN A 215 -73.81 -50.73 -0.67
C GLN A 215 -74.12 -49.26 -1.03
N LEU A 216 -75.40 -48.85 -0.96
CA LEU A 216 -75.80 -47.45 -1.15
C LEU A 216 -75.29 -46.54 -0.04
N GLN A 217 -75.25 -47.00 1.22
CA GLN A 217 -74.69 -46.24 2.33
C GLN A 217 -73.17 -46.08 2.20
N ASP A 218 -72.46 -47.12 1.76
CA ASP A 218 -71.01 -47.08 1.53
C ASP A 218 -70.66 -46.15 0.35
N LEU A 219 -71.40 -46.23 -0.77
CA LEU A 219 -71.28 -45.29 -1.89
C LEU A 219 -71.58 -43.84 -1.48
N ALA A 220 -72.57 -43.61 -0.61
CA ALA A 220 -72.86 -42.28 -0.08
C ALA A 220 -71.72 -41.75 0.81
N ASN A 221 -71.14 -42.61 1.66
CA ASN A 221 -69.98 -42.27 2.48
C ASN A 221 -68.76 -41.92 1.63
N ASP A 222 -68.50 -42.66 0.55
CA ASP A 222 -67.37 -42.42 -0.35
C ASP A 222 -67.58 -41.18 -1.25
N LEU A 223 -68.82 -40.90 -1.66
CA LEU A 223 -69.17 -39.63 -2.31
C LEU A 223 -68.90 -38.43 -1.38
N ASP A 224 -69.16 -38.56 -0.09
CA ASP A 224 -68.94 -37.48 0.87
C ASP A 224 -67.45 -37.29 1.22
N LYS A 225 -66.66 -38.38 1.26
CA LYS A 225 -65.19 -38.33 1.33
C LYS A 225 -64.59 -37.63 0.12
N THR A 226 -65.01 -38.00 -1.10
CA THR A 226 -64.48 -37.43 -2.35
C THR A 226 -64.86 -35.97 -2.53
N LYS A 227 -66.07 -35.55 -2.13
CA LYS A 227 -66.44 -34.12 -2.03
C LYS A 227 -65.52 -33.36 -1.08
N LYS A 228 -65.30 -33.86 0.14
CA LYS A 228 -64.40 -33.24 1.13
C LYS A 228 -62.94 -33.18 0.67
N GLN A 229 -62.49 -34.12 -0.16
CA GLN A 229 -61.17 -34.08 -0.80
C GLN A 229 -61.11 -33.02 -1.92
N ARG A 230 -62.12 -32.96 -2.79
CA ARG A 230 -62.25 -31.92 -3.82
C ARG A 230 -62.25 -30.53 -3.21
N ASP A 231 -63.07 -30.30 -2.19
CA ASP A 231 -63.22 -28.97 -1.57
C ASP A 231 -61.91 -28.49 -0.92
N LYS A 232 -61.11 -29.42 -0.36
CA LYS A 232 -59.75 -29.12 0.09
C LYS A 232 -58.83 -28.76 -1.06
N LEU A 233 -58.78 -29.58 -2.12
CA LEU A 233 -57.95 -29.30 -3.30
C LEU A 233 -58.33 -27.99 -4.00
N GLU A 234 -59.60 -27.57 -3.94
CA GLU A 234 -60.09 -26.30 -4.47
C GLU A 234 -59.62 -25.10 -3.61
N VAL A 235 -59.60 -25.24 -2.27
CA VAL A 235 -58.98 -24.27 -1.36
C VAL A 235 -57.47 -24.22 -1.56
N ASP A 236 -56.78 -25.36 -1.53
CA ASP A 236 -55.33 -25.46 -1.74
C ASP A 236 -54.92 -24.84 -3.09
N SER A 237 -55.70 -25.08 -4.15
CA SER A 237 -55.48 -24.48 -5.47
C SER A 237 -55.75 -22.98 -5.51
N ALA A 238 -56.69 -22.47 -4.70
CA ALA A 238 -56.93 -21.04 -4.60
C ALA A 238 -55.78 -20.33 -3.86
N GLU A 239 -55.32 -20.92 -2.75
CA GLU A 239 -54.17 -20.45 -1.99
C GLU A 239 -52.90 -20.42 -2.85
N LEU A 240 -52.56 -21.53 -3.54
CA LEU A 240 -51.43 -21.60 -4.48
C LEU A 240 -51.50 -20.53 -5.58
N ASN A 241 -52.70 -20.21 -6.05
CA ASN A 241 -52.89 -19.18 -7.08
C ASN A 241 -52.66 -17.76 -6.52
N THR A 242 -53.06 -17.49 -5.27
CA THR A 242 -52.72 -16.23 -4.60
C THR A 242 -51.21 -16.10 -4.33
N GLU A 243 -50.54 -17.19 -3.96
CA GLU A 243 -49.08 -17.22 -3.82
C GLU A 243 -48.37 -17.01 -5.16
N LEU A 244 -48.84 -17.63 -6.24
CA LEU A 244 -48.35 -17.38 -7.60
C LEU A 244 -48.50 -15.91 -8.01
N VAL A 245 -49.63 -15.27 -7.69
CA VAL A 245 -49.82 -13.84 -7.96
C VAL A 245 -48.86 -12.98 -7.13
N ARG A 246 -48.64 -13.31 -5.85
CA ARG A 246 -47.64 -12.64 -4.99
C ARG A 246 -46.23 -12.79 -5.55
N CYS A 247 -45.79 -14.01 -5.84
CA CYS A 247 -44.47 -14.29 -6.41
C CYS A 247 -44.29 -13.61 -7.78
N ASN A 248 -45.32 -13.57 -8.64
CA ASN A 248 -45.25 -12.82 -9.90
C ASN A 248 -45.15 -11.30 -9.69
N GLY A 249 -45.75 -10.76 -8.63
CA GLY A 249 -45.57 -9.37 -8.21
C GLY A 249 -44.12 -9.08 -7.76
N GLU A 250 -43.56 -9.98 -6.96
CA GLU A 250 -42.16 -9.92 -6.49
C GLU A 250 -41.15 -10.09 -7.64
N ILE A 251 -41.41 -11.00 -8.59
CA ILE A 251 -40.59 -11.15 -9.80
C ILE A 251 -40.60 -9.84 -10.62
N ARG A 252 -41.75 -9.16 -10.77
CA ARG A 252 -41.83 -7.87 -11.48
C ARG A 252 -41.11 -6.73 -10.75
N SER A 253 -41.16 -6.70 -9.41
CA SER A 253 -40.44 -5.69 -8.63
C SER A 253 -38.93 -5.93 -8.65
N LEU A 254 -38.50 -7.18 -8.60
CA LEU A 254 -37.11 -7.58 -8.79
C LEU A 254 -36.63 -7.29 -10.22
N GLN A 255 -37.40 -7.60 -11.26
CA GLN A 255 -37.08 -7.25 -12.65
C GLN A 255 -36.91 -5.74 -12.85
N THR A 256 -37.77 -4.90 -12.26
CA THR A 256 -37.60 -3.44 -12.32
C THR A 256 -36.43 -2.94 -11.47
N SER A 257 -36.03 -3.67 -10.42
CA SER A 257 -34.78 -3.41 -9.68
C SER A 257 -33.55 -3.77 -10.50
N VAL A 258 -33.53 -4.94 -11.13
CA VAL A 258 -32.47 -5.40 -12.05
C VAL A 258 -32.32 -4.42 -13.21
N GLN A 259 -33.41 -3.99 -13.85
CA GLN A 259 -33.35 -3.01 -14.95
C GLN A 259 -32.76 -1.66 -14.51
N LYS A 260 -33.01 -1.22 -13.28
CA LYS A 260 -32.36 -0.03 -12.69
C LYS A 260 -30.88 -0.27 -12.43
N GLY A 261 -30.52 -1.46 -11.95
CA GLY A 261 -29.14 -1.93 -11.79
C GLY A 261 -28.37 -1.93 -13.11
N GLU A 262 -28.90 -2.54 -14.17
CA GLU A 262 -28.33 -2.55 -15.51
C GLU A 262 -28.12 -1.12 -16.05
N ASN A 263 -29.10 -0.24 -15.90
CA ASN A 263 -28.97 1.16 -16.31
C ASN A 263 -27.87 1.92 -15.52
N MET A 264 -27.69 1.58 -14.24
CA MET A 264 -26.60 2.13 -13.42
C MET A 264 -25.24 1.54 -13.83
N ILE A 265 -25.15 0.23 -14.10
CA ILE A 265 -23.95 -0.45 -14.59
C ILE A 265 -23.52 0.15 -15.94
N ASN A 266 -24.44 0.31 -16.90
CA ASN A 266 -24.19 0.95 -18.19
C ASN A 266 -23.69 2.40 -18.04
N ARG A 267 -24.18 3.13 -17.05
CA ARG A 267 -23.70 4.49 -16.74
C ARG A 267 -22.30 4.48 -16.14
N LEU A 268 -22.03 3.57 -15.21
CA LEU A 268 -20.71 3.39 -14.59
C LEU A 268 -19.67 2.90 -15.62
N GLN A 269 -20.03 2.00 -16.53
CA GLN A 269 -19.16 1.56 -17.62
C GLN A 269 -18.76 2.71 -18.54
N ARG A 270 -19.72 3.57 -18.96
CA ARG A 270 -19.38 4.79 -19.73
C ARG A 270 -18.43 5.71 -18.95
N GLN A 271 -18.66 5.91 -17.65
CA GLN A 271 -17.75 6.68 -16.82
C GLN A 271 -16.37 6.03 -16.67
N MET A 272 -16.28 4.69 -16.64
CA MET A 272 -15.00 3.98 -16.65
C MET A 272 -14.26 4.12 -17.99
N ASP A 273 -14.96 4.11 -19.11
CA ASP A 273 -14.35 4.29 -20.43
C ASP A 273 -13.92 5.74 -20.67
N ASP A 274 -14.70 6.73 -20.22
CA ASP A 274 -14.29 8.14 -20.18
C ASP A 274 -13.00 8.31 -19.33
N LEU A 275 -12.97 7.72 -18.13
CA LEU A 275 -11.81 7.73 -17.23
C LEU A 275 -10.60 6.97 -17.80
N ARG A 276 -10.81 5.89 -18.58
CA ARG A 276 -9.74 5.20 -19.32
C ARG A 276 -9.13 6.10 -20.39
N SER A 277 -9.95 6.76 -21.19
CA SER A 277 -9.45 7.70 -22.21
C SER A 277 -8.71 8.90 -21.59
N LEU A 278 -9.15 9.34 -20.40
CA LEU A 278 -8.47 10.38 -19.63
C LEU A 278 -7.14 9.87 -19.07
N LYS A 279 -7.10 8.64 -18.55
CA LYS A 279 -5.87 7.98 -18.09
C LYS A 279 -4.86 7.81 -19.23
N GLU A 280 -5.29 7.41 -20.43
CA GLU A 280 -4.39 7.29 -21.59
C GLU A 280 -3.79 8.64 -21.99
N LYS A 281 -4.58 9.72 -21.98
CA LYS A 281 -4.08 11.08 -22.19
C LYS A 281 -3.08 11.49 -21.12
N LEU A 282 -3.41 11.28 -19.84
CA LEU A 282 -2.54 11.60 -18.71
C LEU A 282 -1.25 10.76 -18.72
N LEU A 283 -1.29 9.51 -19.19
CA LEU A 283 -0.09 8.69 -19.40
C LEU A 283 0.78 9.26 -20.52
N SER A 284 0.21 9.66 -21.65
CA SER A 284 0.96 10.31 -22.73
C SER A 284 1.53 11.67 -22.28
N ASP A 285 0.78 12.45 -21.51
CA ASP A 285 1.27 13.69 -20.91
C ASP A 285 2.40 13.42 -19.90
N LEU A 286 2.32 12.34 -19.10
CA LEU A 286 3.39 11.89 -18.20
C LEU A 286 4.63 11.39 -18.96
N GLU A 287 4.48 10.68 -20.08
CA GLU A 287 5.60 10.31 -20.97
C GLU A 287 6.28 11.58 -21.53
N ASN A 288 5.50 12.53 -22.03
CA ASN A 288 6.00 13.83 -22.48
C ASN A 288 6.63 14.68 -21.35
N LEU A 289 6.15 14.57 -20.11
CA LEU A 289 6.75 15.25 -18.96
C LEU A 289 8.00 14.53 -18.43
N THR A 290 8.05 13.20 -18.48
CA THR A 290 9.22 12.41 -18.07
C THR A 290 10.37 12.60 -19.07
N GLU A 291 10.12 12.61 -20.38
CA GLU A 291 11.14 12.97 -21.38
C GLU A 291 11.66 14.39 -21.14
N LYS A 292 10.79 15.38 -20.86
CA LYS A 292 11.22 16.74 -20.48
C LYS A 292 12.00 16.77 -19.17
N HIS A 293 11.61 15.96 -18.19
CA HIS A 293 12.29 15.84 -16.90
C HIS A 293 13.66 15.18 -17.05
N GLU A 294 13.83 14.17 -17.90
CA GLU A 294 15.13 13.56 -18.22
C GLU A 294 16.05 14.57 -18.90
N ASN A 295 15.56 15.29 -19.91
CA ASN A 295 16.31 16.38 -20.55
C ASN A 295 16.71 17.48 -19.53
N LEU A 296 15.80 17.89 -18.64
CA LEU A 296 16.11 18.82 -17.55
C LEU A 296 17.08 18.23 -16.51
N HIS A 297 17.02 16.91 -16.27
CA HIS A 297 17.90 16.20 -15.35
C HIS A 297 19.33 16.14 -15.89
N ASP A 298 19.51 15.88 -17.17
CA ASP A 298 20.83 15.90 -17.81
C ASP A 298 21.40 17.33 -17.88
N ILE A 299 20.60 18.35 -18.21
CA ILE A 299 21.01 19.76 -18.10
C ILE A 299 21.40 20.10 -16.64
N HIS A 300 20.61 19.66 -15.66
CA HIS A 300 20.91 19.87 -14.24
C HIS A 300 22.17 19.11 -13.79
N LYS A 301 22.46 17.95 -14.37
CA LYS A 301 23.66 17.15 -14.11
C LYS A 301 24.91 17.80 -14.72
N GLU A 302 24.81 18.40 -15.91
CA GLU A 302 25.86 19.25 -16.47
C GLU A 302 26.09 20.52 -15.63
N LEU A 303 25.01 21.20 -15.21
CA LEU A 303 25.09 22.34 -14.29
C LEU A 303 25.67 21.95 -12.92
N LYS A 304 25.35 20.75 -12.41
CA LYS A 304 25.91 20.24 -11.15
C LYS A 304 27.39 19.91 -11.31
N ASN A 305 27.80 19.32 -12.42
CA ASN A 305 29.21 19.02 -12.70
C ASN A 305 30.03 20.33 -12.81
N THR A 306 29.55 21.31 -13.58
CA THR A 306 30.20 22.64 -13.66
C THR A 306 30.17 23.39 -12.32
N HIS A 307 29.10 23.27 -11.53
CA HIS A 307 29.06 23.78 -10.16
C HIS A 307 30.06 23.07 -9.23
N GLU A 308 30.24 21.76 -9.37
CA GLU A 308 31.19 21.00 -8.54
C GLU A 308 32.64 21.27 -8.95
N ASP A 309 32.92 21.47 -10.23
CA ASP A 309 34.24 21.88 -10.72
C ASP A 309 34.58 23.32 -10.33
N THR A 310 33.62 24.25 -10.42
CA THR A 310 33.81 25.62 -9.90
C THR A 310 33.93 25.63 -8.37
N LYS A 311 33.21 24.77 -7.64
CA LYS A 311 33.36 24.58 -6.19
C LYS A 311 34.70 23.94 -5.81
N LYS A 312 35.22 22.98 -6.59
CA LYS A 312 36.58 22.43 -6.43
C LYS A 312 37.64 23.49 -6.73
N HIS A 313 37.41 24.35 -7.72
CA HIS A 313 38.26 25.51 -7.98
C HIS A 313 38.23 26.52 -6.83
N LEU A 314 37.04 26.85 -6.31
CA LEU A 314 36.85 27.77 -5.18
C LEU A 314 37.44 27.23 -3.88
N ALA A 315 37.32 25.93 -3.62
CA ALA A 315 37.95 25.28 -2.48
C ALA A 315 39.48 25.36 -2.56
N LYS A 316 40.05 25.18 -3.76
CA LYS A 316 41.48 25.35 -4.02
C LYS A 316 41.92 26.80 -3.86
N THR A 317 41.23 27.79 -4.44
CA THR A 317 41.57 29.21 -4.23
C THR A 317 41.43 29.60 -2.75
N LEU A 318 40.46 29.06 -2.01
CA LEU A 318 40.35 29.27 -0.55
C LEU A 318 41.51 28.67 0.24
N THR A 319 41.92 27.43 -0.04
CA THR A 319 43.12 26.85 0.61
C THR A 319 44.38 27.64 0.27
N GLU A 320 44.43 28.26 -0.90
CA GLU A 320 45.59 29.01 -1.36
C GLU A 320 45.62 30.46 -0.93
N ASN A 321 44.47 31.10 -0.74
CA ASN A 321 44.38 32.39 -0.07
C ASN A 321 44.70 32.22 1.42
N LYS A 322 44.29 31.12 2.07
CA LYS A 322 44.84 30.77 3.40
C LYS A 322 46.36 30.60 3.38
N LEU A 323 46.92 29.95 2.35
CA LEU A 323 48.37 29.76 2.24
C LEU A 323 49.11 31.07 1.89
N LYS A 324 48.48 31.99 1.16
CA LYS A 324 48.93 33.37 0.94
C LYS A 324 48.85 34.21 2.20
N ASP A 325 47.77 34.07 2.98
CA ASP A 325 47.62 34.72 4.28
C ASP A 325 48.66 34.18 5.27
N ASP A 326 48.95 32.88 5.26
CA ASP A 326 50.06 32.29 6.03
C ASP A 326 51.43 32.78 5.54
N GLN A 327 51.60 33.05 4.24
CA GLN A 327 52.80 33.69 3.70
C GLN A 327 52.88 35.19 4.03
N ALA A 328 51.76 35.92 4.02
CA ALA A 328 51.67 37.30 4.45
C ALA A 328 51.86 37.41 5.97
N ASN A 329 51.42 36.42 6.74
CA ASN A 329 51.66 36.27 8.17
C ASN A 329 53.11 35.83 8.44
N LYS A 330 53.75 35.05 7.57
CA LYS A 330 55.21 34.81 7.61
C LYS A 330 56.00 36.07 7.28
N MET A 331 55.60 36.85 6.28
CA MET A 331 56.20 38.14 5.93
C MET A 331 55.98 39.19 7.04
N ARG A 332 54.79 39.24 7.64
CA ARG A 332 54.51 40.04 8.85
C ARG A 332 55.26 39.51 10.06
N SER A 333 55.45 38.20 10.18
CA SER A 333 56.30 37.57 11.20
C SER A 333 57.77 37.87 10.94
N GLU A 334 58.22 38.05 9.70
CA GLU A 334 59.57 38.45 9.34
C GLU A 334 59.80 39.94 9.54
N ILE A 335 58.83 40.79 9.20
CA ILE A 335 58.82 42.21 9.59
C ILE A 335 58.78 42.33 11.12
N ASN A 336 58.02 41.49 11.83
CA ASN A 336 58.05 41.41 13.28
C ASN A 336 59.34 40.76 13.81
N LYS A 337 60.03 39.89 13.06
CA LYS A 337 61.38 39.42 13.41
C LYS A 337 62.37 40.54 13.25
N PHE A 338 62.33 41.34 12.19
CA PHE A 338 63.20 42.51 12.04
C PHE A 338 62.87 43.60 13.06
N SER A 339 61.59 43.81 13.39
CA SER A 339 61.14 44.69 14.46
C SER A 339 61.61 44.18 15.82
N THR A 340 61.40 42.90 16.14
CA THR A 340 61.91 42.28 17.37
C THR A 340 63.42 42.07 17.36
N ILE A 341 64.13 42.08 16.23
CA ILE A 341 65.59 42.08 16.15
C ILE A 341 66.10 43.49 16.47
N ARG A 342 65.47 44.54 15.93
CA ARG A 342 65.72 45.93 16.31
C ARG A 342 65.44 46.14 17.80
N GLU A 343 64.27 45.72 18.26
CA GLU A 343 63.87 45.76 19.66
C GLU A 343 64.70 44.80 20.53
N GLN A 344 65.26 43.71 19.98
CA GLN A 344 66.24 42.85 20.65
C GLN A 344 67.61 43.51 20.70
N TYR A 345 68.01 44.35 19.75
CA TYR A 345 69.24 45.14 19.83
C TYR A 345 69.08 46.28 20.84
N ASP A 346 67.94 46.98 20.84
CA ASP A 346 67.59 47.97 21.86
C ASP A 346 67.50 47.31 23.25
N LYS A 347 66.84 46.15 23.34
CA LYS A 347 66.86 45.32 24.54
C LYS A 347 68.24 44.72 24.81
N LYS A 348 69.14 44.50 23.83
CA LYS A 348 70.52 44.04 24.08
C LYS A 348 71.36 45.14 24.70
N ILE A 349 71.10 46.40 24.34
CA ILE A 349 71.70 47.56 25.01
C ILE A 349 71.22 47.61 26.47
N VAL A 350 69.90 47.59 26.70
CA VAL A 350 69.31 47.60 28.06
C VAL A 350 69.65 46.34 28.87
N LYS A 351 69.82 45.19 28.21
CA LYS A 351 70.11 43.90 28.83
C LYS A 351 71.62 43.66 28.99
N LEU A 352 72.50 44.29 28.23
CA LEU A 352 73.92 44.38 28.62
C LEU A 352 74.07 45.22 29.90
N ASP A 353 73.27 46.28 30.06
CA ASP A 353 73.21 47.05 31.31
C ASP A 353 72.59 46.27 32.48
N ASN A 354 71.58 45.42 32.24
CA ASN A 354 70.91 44.65 33.30
C ASN A 354 71.52 43.27 33.58
N ASP A 355 72.10 42.56 32.61
CA ASP A 355 72.83 41.31 32.85
C ASP A 355 74.12 41.61 33.64
N LYS A 356 74.73 42.80 33.43
CA LYS A 356 75.79 43.34 34.30
C LYS A 356 75.35 43.52 35.75
N ARG A 357 74.05 43.71 36.02
CA ARG A 357 73.47 43.78 37.38
C ARG A 357 73.03 42.41 37.89
N SER A 358 72.38 41.59 37.07
CA SER A 358 71.79 40.31 37.49
C SER A 358 72.81 39.17 37.61
N ALA A 359 73.92 39.20 36.85
CA ALA A 359 75.04 38.26 37.05
C ALA A 359 75.71 38.40 38.43
N TRP A 360 75.50 39.52 39.14
CA TRP A 360 75.89 39.67 40.55
C TRP A 360 74.93 38.97 41.52
N GLU A 361 73.65 38.80 41.15
CA GLU A 361 72.59 38.28 42.02
C GLU A 361 72.40 36.75 41.84
N GLU A 362 72.40 36.26 40.60
CA GLU A 362 72.08 34.84 40.31
C GLU A 362 73.17 33.86 40.79
N ARG A 363 74.41 34.34 40.91
CA ARG A 363 75.56 33.63 41.51
C ARG A 363 75.29 33.21 42.97
N ASP A 364 74.51 34.00 43.71
CA ASP A 364 74.25 33.74 45.12
C ASP A 364 73.06 32.80 45.32
N LEU A 365 72.05 32.81 44.42
CA LEU A 365 70.85 31.98 44.55
C LEU A 365 71.08 30.50 44.17
N LEU A 366 71.91 30.22 43.15
CA LEU A 366 72.18 28.85 42.70
C LEU A 366 72.87 27.96 43.77
N ARG A 367 73.47 28.56 44.80
CA ARG A 367 73.99 27.82 45.97
C ARG A 367 72.90 27.25 46.88
N GLN A 368 71.70 27.84 46.94
CA GLN A 368 70.65 27.41 47.87
C GLN A 368 69.83 26.22 47.37
N ILE A 369 69.55 26.14 46.06
CA ILE A 369 68.63 25.13 45.50
C ILE A 369 69.28 23.74 45.40
N GLN A 370 70.60 23.65 45.28
CA GLN A 370 71.32 22.37 45.29
C GLN A 370 71.09 21.56 46.59
N ILE A 371 70.76 22.23 47.70
CA ILE A 371 70.60 21.64 49.03
C ILE A 371 69.21 20.99 49.21
N SER A 372 68.15 21.48 48.57
CA SER A 372 66.79 20.95 48.74
C SER A 372 66.56 19.64 47.97
N ALA A 373 67.04 19.56 46.73
CA ALA A 373 66.81 18.42 45.83
C ALA A 373 67.41 17.08 46.33
N GLN A 374 68.38 17.10 47.25
CA GLN A 374 68.93 15.88 47.85
C GLN A 374 68.00 15.21 48.88
N LYS A 375 66.93 15.89 49.34
CA LYS A 375 66.08 15.39 50.43
C LYS A 375 64.90 14.53 49.95
N GLU A 376 64.28 14.89 48.83
CA GLU A 376 63.07 14.22 48.30
C GLU A 376 63.33 12.79 47.79
N ILE A 377 64.58 12.45 47.44
CA ILE A 377 64.96 11.12 46.92
C ILE A 377 64.93 10.02 48.01
N GLN A 378 64.93 10.37 49.30
CA GLN A 378 64.89 9.36 50.37
C GLN A 378 63.48 8.81 50.67
N ASP A 379 62.43 9.63 50.55
CA ASP A 379 61.09 9.24 51.04
C ASP A 379 60.40 8.20 50.15
N TYR A 380 60.60 8.27 48.82
CA TYR A 380 59.99 7.33 47.86
C TYR A 380 60.44 5.86 48.01
N LYS A 381 61.53 5.58 48.73
CA LYS A 381 61.98 4.20 48.97
C LYS A 381 61.20 3.45 50.06
N ARG A 382 60.44 4.13 50.92
CA ARG A 382 59.76 3.48 52.06
C ARG A 382 58.37 2.91 51.76
N GLN A 383 57.70 3.37 50.70
CA GLN A 383 56.32 2.96 50.41
C GLN A 383 56.23 1.59 49.69
N SER A 384 57.29 1.15 48.99
CA SER A 384 57.24 -0.01 48.09
C SER A 384 57.27 -1.39 48.77
N ASP A 385 57.55 -1.48 50.08
CA ASP A 385 57.72 -2.76 50.80
C ASP A 385 56.49 -3.20 51.63
N ALA A 386 55.44 -2.38 51.67
CA ALA A 386 54.22 -2.67 52.44
C ALA A 386 53.27 -3.63 51.70
N ASP A 387 53.04 -3.40 50.40
CA ASP A 387 51.90 -3.98 49.68
C ASP A 387 52.07 -5.47 49.30
N LYS A 388 53.26 -6.05 49.49
CA LYS A 388 53.56 -7.45 49.12
C LYS A 388 53.07 -8.52 50.13
N ARG A 389 52.44 -8.14 51.25
CA ARG A 389 52.11 -9.08 52.35
C ARG A 389 50.63 -9.42 52.56
N VAL A 390 49.69 -8.79 51.84
CA VAL A 390 48.24 -8.96 52.09
C VAL A 390 47.57 -10.03 51.20
N ILE A 391 48.22 -10.47 50.12
CA ILE A 391 47.58 -11.26 49.04
C ILE A 391 47.49 -12.78 49.31
N ILE A 392 48.05 -13.30 50.42
CA ILE A 392 48.26 -14.76 50.60
C ILE A 392 47.32 -15.44 51.63
N SER A 393 46.54 -14.71 52.44
CA SER A 393 45.88 -15.30 53.64
C SER A 393 44.37 -15.60 53.57
N MET A 394 43.67 -15.36 52.44
CA MET A 394 42.20 -15.54 52.34
C MET A 394 41.76 -16.76 51.49
N VAL A 395 42.51 -17.86 51.54
CA VAL A 395 42.19 -19.13 50.84
C VAL A 395 42.03 -20.28 51.85
N LYS A 396 41.37 -20.02 52.98
CA LYS A 396 41.16 -21.00 54.08
C LYS A 396 39.73 -21.03 54.63
N GLU A 397 38.75 -21.11 53.74
CA GLU A 397 37.35 -21.45 54.07
C GLU A 397 36.94 -22.77 53.37
N LYS A 398 37.62 -23.88 53.70
CA LYS A 398 37.37 -25.19 53.08
C LYS A 398 37.50 -26.40 54.04
N GLU A 399 37.20 -26.23 55.34
CA GLU A 399 37.43 -27.29 56.35
C GLU A 399 36.31 -27.50 57.40
N LEU A 400 35.08 -26.99 57.22
CA LEU A 400 34.03 -27.07 58.27
C LEU A 400 32.66 -27.60 57.84
N LEU A 401 32.60 -28.67 57.02
CA LEU A 401 31.32 -29.39 56.80
C LEU A 401 31.48 -30.89 56.50
N ASN A 402 32.28 -31.62 57.29
CA ASN A 402 32.33 -33.09 57.18
C ASN A 402 32.70 -33.81 58.49
N LYS A 403 31.72 -33.93 59.41
CA LYS A 403 31.60 -34.97 60.47
C LYS A 403 30.43 -34.64 61.41
N ASN A 404 29.30 -35.35 61.27
CA ASN A 404 28.44 -35.87 62.37
C ASN A 404 27.13 -36.46 61.83
N ILE A 405 27.26 -37.52 61.02
CA ILE A 405 26.19 -38.52 60.84
C ILE A 405 26.12 -39.40 62.12
N LEU A 406 24.94 -39.95 62.41
CA LEU A 406 24.65 -41.03 63.38
C LEU A 406 24.84 -40.73 64.88
N LYS A 407 23.71 -40.47 65.56
CA LYS A 407 23.43 -41.03 66.91
C LYS A 407 21.93 -40.97 67.28
N HIS A 408 21.37 -42.14 67.59
CA HIS A 408 20.09 -42.41 68.30
C HIS A 408 18.79 -42.64 67.52
N GLN A 409 18.65 -43.85 66.96
CA GLN A 409 17.39 -44.61 66.94
C GLN A 409 17.22 -45.37 68.27
N GLY A 410 16.03 -45.46 68.87
CA GLY A 410 15.87 -46.31 70.08
C GLY A 410 14.62 -46.22 70.97
N LEU A 411 13.39 -46.04 70.46
CA LEU A 411 12.18 -45.91 71.32
C LEU A 411 10.89 -46.60 70.77
N ILE A 412 10.89 -47.90 70.45
CA ILE A 412 9.64 -48.66 70.16
C ILE A 412 9.71 -50.13 70.66
N LYS A 413 9.58 -50.41 71.97
CA LYS A 413 9.51 -51.80 72.52
C LYS A 413 8.71 -52.03 73.83
N GLU A 414 7.69 -51.24 74.21
CA GLU A 414 7.05 -51.38 75.55
C GLU A 414 5.53 -51.72 75.65
N HIS A 415 4.77 -51.88 74.56
CA HIS A 415 3.28 -51.99 74.66
C HIS A 415 2.64 -53.40 74.72
N ILE A 416 3.38 -54.48 75.02
CA ILE A 416 2.85 -55.87 74.99
C ILE A 416 2.80 -56.51 76.40
N LYS A 417 1.98 -55.99 77.33
CA LYS A 417 1.95 -56.50 78.72
C LYS A 417 0.63 -56.44 79.52
N LEU A 418 -0.55 -56.34 78.88
CA LEU A 418 -1.83 -56.10 79.58
C LEU A 418 -2.87 -57.27 79.60
N PHE A 419 -2.53 -58.50 79.16
CA PHE A 419 -3.51 -59.54 78.81
C PHE A 419 -3.76 -60.67 79.85
N GLN A 420 -3.52 -60.48 81.17
CA GLN A 420 -3.34 -61.65 82.08
C GLN A 420 -4.15 -61.72 83.41
N ILE A 421 -5.30 -61.03 83.57
CA ILE A 421 -6.05 -61.04 84.87
C ILE A 421 -7.57 -61.23 84.71
N GLN A 422 -8.07 -62.46 84.53
CA GLN A 422 -9.54 -62.72 84.62
C GLN A 422 -10.04 -64.15 84.97
N GLN A 423 -9.21 -65.09 85.45
CA GLN A 423 -9.54 -66.55 85.42
C GLN A 423 -9.67 -67.28 86.79
N GLN A 424 -10.42 -66.78 87.79
CA GLN A 424 -10.45 -67.39 89.15
C GLN A 424 -11.83 -67.70 89.82
N SER A 425 -12.99 -67.57 89.17
CA SER A 425 -14.30 -67.55 89.88
C SER A 425 -15.04 -68.89 90.17
N LYS A 426 -14.49 -70.10 89.87
CA LYS A 426 -15.34 -71.31 89.64
C LYS A 426 -15.61 -72.31 90.81
N ARG A 427 -14.99 -72.26 92.01
CA ARG A 427 -14.97 -73.43 92.95
C ARG A 427 -15.64 -73.21 94.33
N LYS A 428 -16.95 -73.53 94.56
CA LYS A 428 -17.54 -73.37 95.93
C LYS A 428 -18.85 -74.09 96.41
N LEU A 429 -19.42 -75.15 95.79
CA LEU A 429 -20.84 -75.56 96.04
C LEU A 429 -21.22 -77.08 96.18
N GLU A 430 -20.47 -77.95 96.88
CA GLU A 430 -20.77 -79.43 96.90
C GLU A 430 -20.61 -80.15 98.27
N MET A 431 -21.66 -80.49 99.05
CA MET A 431 -21.50 -81.44 100.19
C MET A 431 -22.73 -82.10 100.90
N GLU A 432 -23.84 -81.41 101.16
CA GLU A 432 -24.45 -81.45 102.53
C GLU A 432 -25.72 -82.33 102.78
N ILE A 433 -25.76 -83.64 102.48
CA ILE A 433 -26.96 -84.52 102.74
C ILE A 433 -26.60 -85.95 103.20
N SER A 434 -27.29 -86.52 104.21
CA SER A 434 -26.98 -87.84 104.82
C SER A 434 -28.13 -88.79 105.27
N GLU A 435 -28.45 -88.91 106.56
CA GLU A 435 -28.41 -90.25 107.24
C GLU A 435 -29.72 -90.98 107.68
N HIS A 436 -30.61 -90.35 108.48
CA HIS A 436 -31.40 -91.09 109.49
C HIS A 436 -32.54 -91.99 108.99
N VAL A 437 -32.57 -93.30 109.36
CA VAL A 437 -33.51 -94.29 108.77
C VAL A 437 -34.12 -95.41 109.67
N ARG A 438 -33.52 -95.91 110.77
CA ARG A 438 -33.61 -97.38 111.06
C ARG A 438 -34.02 -97.82 112.49
N GLU A 439 -35.27 -98.29 112.77
CA GLU A 439 -35.53 -99.05 114.05
C GLU A 439 -36.79 -99.98 114.20
N ILE A 440 -37.95 -99.80 113.52
CA ILE A 440 -39.24 -100.37 114.03
C ILE A 440 -39.69 -101.74 113.47
N GLY A 441 -40.06 -102.70 114.36
CA GLY A 441 -41.18 -103.64 114.13
C GLY A 441 -41.05 -105.12 114.57
N LYS A 442 -41.70 -105.58 115.67
CA LYS A 442 -41.72 -107.03 116.05
C LYS A 442 -42.98 -107.72 116.67
N GLN A 443 -43.89 -107.06 117.40
CA GLN A 443 -44.84 -107.78 118.30
C GLN A 443 -46.19 -108.28 117.67
N ARG A 444 -46.18 -109.10 116.60
CA ARG A 444 -47.38 -109.24 115.72
C ARG A 444 -48.06 -110.62 115.55
N LYS A 445 -47.91 -111.63 116.43
CA LYS A 445 -48.22 -113.04 116.04
C LYS A 445 -49.33 -113.87 116.72
N GLN A 446 -49.81 -113.61 117.94
CA GLN A 446 -50.63 -114.62 118.65
C GLN A 446 -52.17 -114.47 118.54
N VAL A 447 -52.71 -113.43 117.89
CA VAL A 447 -54.17 -113.26 117.66
C VAL A 447 -54.72 -114.35 116.70
N SER A 448 -53.83 -114.92 115.90
CA SER A 448 -54.00 -115.80 114.72
C SER A 448 -54.84 -117.08 114.86
N TYR A 449 -55.32 -117.49 116.04
CA TYR A 449 -56.05 -118.77 116.17
C TYR A 449 -57.57 -118.63 116.30
N LEU A 450 -58.06 -117.72 117.15
CA LEU A 450 -59.49 -117.42 117.23
C LEU A 450 -59.95 -116.45 116.14
N GLU A 451 -59.01 -115.84 115.42
CA GLU A 451 -59.28 -115.24 114.10
C GLU A 451 -59.86 -116.31 113.15
N LYS A 452 -59.34 -117.54 113.08
CA LYS A 452 -59.58 -118.48 111.96
C LYS A 452 -61.01 -118.94 111.66
N GLU A 453 -61.85 -119.18 112.67
CA GLU A 453 -63.24 -119.58 112.39
C GLU A 453 -64.17 -118.37 112.20
N ARG A 454 -63.78 -117.19 112.71
CA ARG A 454 -64.42 -115.92 112.36
C ARG A 454 -63.99 -115.48 110.96
N GLU A 455 -62.71 -115.64 110.63
CA GLU A 455 -62.12 -115.49 109.30
C GLU A 455 -62.98 -116.28 108.33
N ARG A 456 -63.14 -117.60 108.42
CA ARG A 456 -63.88 -118.37 107.40
C ARG A 456 -65.24 -117.80 106.93
N LEU A 457 -66.12 -117.36 107.83
CA LEU A 457 -67.41 -116.73 107.44
C LEU A 457 -67.28 -115.23 107.13
N VAL A 458 -66.27 -114.55 107.66
CA VAL A 458 -65.86 -113.21 107.21
C VAL A 458 -65.19 -113.29 105.83
N ASP A 459 -64.54 -114.38 105.46
CA ASP A 459 -63.75 -114.63 104.26
C ASP A 459 -64.68 -114.90 103.08
N GLU A 460 -65.73 -115.71 103.22
CA GLU A 460 -66.76 -115.82 102.16
C GLU A 460 -67.48 -114.47 101.93
N GLY A 461 -67.68 -113.68 103.00
CA GLY A 461 -68.22 -112.33 102.92
C GLY A 461 -67.22 -111.28 102.39
N LEU A 462 -65.93 -111.47 102.63
CA LEU A 462 -64.83 -110.62 102.15
C LEU A 462 -64.52 -110.96 100.71
N GLU A 463 -64.49 -112.22 100.28
CA GLU A 463 -64.35 -112.61 98.88
C GLU A 463 -65.44 -112.00 98.01
N LEU A 464 -66.70 -112.01 98.48
CA LEU A 464 -67.79 -111.37 97.75
C LEU A 464 -67.69 -109.84 97.74
N ARG A 465 -67.24 -109.22 98.84
CA ARG A 465 -66.96 -107.76 98.85
C ARG A 465 -65.76 -107.39 97.99
N GLN A 466 -64.71 -108.21 98.01
CA GLN A 466 -63.46 -108.01 97.29
C GLN A 466 -63.68 -108.22 95.79
N LYS A 467 -64.45 -109.23 95.36
CA LYS A 467 -64.90 -109.33 93.95
C LYS A 467 -65.70 -108.11 93.49
N ILE A 468 -66.48 -107.48 94.37
CA ILE A 468 -67.19 -106.21 94.07
C ILE A 468 -66.23 -105.01 94.07
N GLU A 469 -65.23 -104.99 94.96
CA GLU A 469 -64.22 -103.92 95.06
C GLU A 469 -63.23 -103.97 93.88
N ASP A 470 -62.68 -105.14 93.57
CA ASP A 470 -61.84 -105.45 92.41
C ASP A 470 -62.55 -105.03 91.10
N THR A 471 -63.83 -105.39 90.92
CA THR A 471 -64.59 -104.97 89.73
C THR A 471 -64.89 -103.47 89.70
N MET A 472 -65.06 -102.81 90.86
CA MET A 472 -65.13 -101.35 90.94
C MET A 472 -63.77 -100.68 90.64
N GLU A 473 -62.66 -101.29 91.02
CA GLU A 473 -61.31 -100.82 90.67
C GLU A 473 -60.99 -101.02 89.19
N GLU A 474 -61.36 -102.16 88.59
CA GLU A 474 -61.30 -102.34 87.14
C GLU A 474 -62.13 -101.28 86.41
N ILE A 475 -63.36 -100.98 86.88
CA ILE A 475 -64.19 -99.92 86.30
C ILE A 475 -63.52 -98.54 86.46
N LYS A 476 -62.85 -98.25 87.58
CA LYS A 476 -62.07 -97.01 87.76
C LYS A 476 -60.87 -96.96 86.80
N LEU A 477 -60.11 -98.05 86.66
CA LEU A 477 -58.96 -98.16 85.76
C LEU A 477 -59.39 -98.03 84.29
N LYS A 478 -60.50 -98.66 83.88
CA LYS A 478 -61.07 -98.50 82.53
C LYS A 478 -61.55 -97.06 82.30
N LYS A 479 -62.16 -96.40 83.29
CA LYS A 479 -62.53 -94.96 83.20
C LYS A 479 -61.31 -94.05 83.11
N ALA A 480 -60.24 -94.32 83.86
CA ALA A 480 -58.97 -93.59 83.75
C ALA A 480 -58.37 -93.75 82.34
N HIS A 481 -58.28 -94.97 81.83
CA HIS A 481 -57.80 -95.24 80.48
C HIS A 481 -58.63 -94.58 79.38
N ILE A 482 -59.97 -94.52 79.53
CA ILE A 482 -60.85 -93.77 78.63
C ILE A 482 -60.56 -92.26 78.68
N ASN A 483 -60.25 -91.71 79.86
CA ASN A 483 -59.90 -90.30 80.00
C ASN A 483 -58.54 -89.98 79.38
N ASP A 484 -57.54 -90.86 79.53
CA ASP A 484 -56.23 -90.72 78.89
C ASP A 484 -56.34 -90.82 77.35
N LEU A 485 -57.13 -91.76 76.83
CA LEU A 485 -57.40 -91.86 75.39
C LEU A 485 -58.13 -90.62 74.86
N LYS A 486 -59.11 -90.08 75.59
CA LYS A 486 -59.76 -88.80 75.23
C LYS A 486 -58.79 -87.63 75.26
N ARG A 487 -57.89 -87.57 76.25
CA ARG A 487 -56.86 -86.53 76.35
C ARG A 487 -55.90 -86.60 75.17
N ASN A 488 -55.42 -87.79 74.82
CA ASN A 488 -54.56 -88.02 73.66
C ASN A 488 -55.27 -87.64 72.36
N LEU A 489 -56.56 -87.98 72.21
CA LEU A 489 -57.35 -87.63 71.02
C LEU A 489 -57.47 -86.10 70.86
N VAL A 490 -57.80 -85.36 71.94
CA VAL A 490 -57.81 -83.89 71.93
C VAL A 490 -56.41 -83.32 71.65
N GLU A 491 -55.34 -83.95 72.15
CA GLU A 491 -53.97 -83.51 71.87
C GLU A 491 -53.59 -83.72 70.39
N HIS A 492 -54.04 -84.82 69.77
CA HIS A 492 -53.87 -85.08 68.34
C HIS A 492 -54.73 -84.15 67.46
N GLU A 493 -55.97 -83.85 67.85
CA GLU A 493 -56.81 -82.85 67.16
C GLU A 493 -56.17 -81.45 67.20
N ASN A 494 -55.62 -81.04 68.35
CA ASN A 494 -54.89 -79.78 68.47
C ASN A 494 -53.59 -79.77 67.62
N LYS A 495 -52.87 -80.89 67.53
CA LYS A 495 -51.71 -81.04 66.63
C LYS A 495 -52.12 -80.98 65.16
N LEU A 496 -53.24 -81.57 64.77
CA LEU A 496 -53.77 -81.48 63.40
C LEU A 496 -54.17 -80.05 63.06
N ARG A 497 -54.89 -79.37 63.96
CA ARG A 497 -55.36 -77.99 63.78
C ARG A 497 -54.20 -76.98 63.71
N THR A 498 -53.16 -77.15 64.52
CA THR A 498 -51.95 -76.31 64.44
C THR A 498 -51.20 -76.53 63.11
N GLN A 499 -51.10 -77.76 62.62
CA GLN A 499 -50.51 -78.04 61.30
C GLN A 499 -51.34 -77.48 60.14
N GLN A 500 -52.68 -77.55 60.21
CA GLN A 500 -53.57 -76.92 59.23
C GLN A 500 -53.37 -75.40 59.17
N ASN A 501 -53.37 -74.73 60.33
CA ASN A 501 -53.10 -73.29 60.41
C ASN A 501 -51.71 -72.93 59.84
N LEU A 502 -50.70 -73.76 60.08
CA LEU A 502 -49.35 -73.56 59.55
C LEU A 502 -49.32 -73.66 58.01
N PHE A 503 -50.00 -74.66 57.46
CA PHE A 503 -50.11 -74.86 56.01
C PHE A 503 -50.90 -73.73 55.33
N GLU A 504 -51.99 -73.25 55.95
CA GLU A 504 -52.73 -72.08 55.48
C GLU A 504 -51.86 -70.81 55.52
N GLY A 505 -51.05 -70.63 56.57
CA GLY A 505 -50.06 -69.56 56.68
C GLY A 505 -49.04 -69.61 55.53
N VAL A 506 -48.37 -70.74 55.32
CA VAL A 506 -47.40 -70.92 54.21
C VAL A 506 -48.05 -70.72 52.84
N ARG A 507 -49.31 -71.15 52.66
CA ARG A 507 -50.06 -70.93 51.41
C ARG A 507 -50.37 -69.44 51.18
N ALA A 508 -50.71 -68.70 52.25
CA ALA A 508 -50.93 -67.26 52.20
C ALA A 508 -49.61 -66.51 51.90
N GLU A 509 -48.51 -66.86 52.59
CA GLU A 509 -47.18 -66.31 52.34
C GLU A 509 -46.72 -66.55 50.91
N ARG A 510 -46.86 -67.77 50.38
CA ARG A 510 -46.54 -68.10 48.98
C ARG A 510 -47.35 -67.25 48.00
N ASN A 511 -48.65 -67.07 48.25
CA ASN A 511 -49.50 -66.24 47.40
C ASN A 511 -49.12 -64.75 47.47
N ASN A 512 -48.77 -64.25 48.66
CA ASN A 512 -48.30 -62.87 48.85
C ASN A 512 -46.95 -62.64 48.16
N LEU A 513 -46.00 -63.55 48.30
CA LEU A 513 -44.70 -63.50 47.62
C LEU A 513 -44.86 -63.58 46.10
N GLN A 514 -45.78 -64.41 45.58
CA GLN A 514 -46.05 -64.48 44.15
C GLN A 514 -46.71 -63.18 43.63
N LYS A 515 -47.59 -62.55 44.42
CA LYS A 515 -48.17 -61.25 44.07
C LYS A 515 -47.12 -60.13 44.08
N ALA A 516 -46.27 -60.08 45.10
CA ALA A 516 -45.15 -59.13 45.19
C ALA A 516 -44.13 -59.33 44.07
N LEU A 517 -43.82 -60.57 43.70
CA LEU A 517 -42.99 -60.88 42.53
C LEU A 517 -43.65 -60.37 41.24
N GLN A 518 -44.95 -60.60 41.06
CA GLN A 518 -45.69 -60.16 39.88
C GLN A 518 -45.74 -58.61 39.78
N GLU A 519 -46.00 -57.92 40.89
CA GLU A 519 -45.94 -56.46 41.00
C GLU A 519 -44.52 -55.93 40.67
N SER A 520 -43.47 -56.52 41.25
CA SER A 520 -42.08 -56.14 40.96
C SER A 520 -41.68 -56.41 39.50
N THR A 521 -42.15 -57.50 38.88
CA THR A 521 -41.91 -57.73 37.44
C THR A 521 -42.66 -56.74 36.55
N ALA A 522 -43.83 -56.26 36.97
CA ALA A 522 -44.58 -55.22 36.26
C ALA A 522 -43.86 -53.86 36.37
N GLU A 523 -43.42 -53.46 37.56
CA GLU A 523 -42.58 -52.26 37.76
C GLU A 523 -41.29 -52.33 36.94
N CYS A 524 -40.62 -53.48 36.91
CA CYS A 524 -39.39 -53.66 36.11
C CYS A 524 -39.68 -53.53 34.60
N GLY A 525 -40.86 -53.97 34.14
CA GLY A 525 -41.36 -53.73 32.78
C GLY A 525 -41.63 -52.26 32.48
N GLU A 526 -42.29 -51.54 33.39
CA GLU A 526 -42.50 -50.10 33.26
C GLU A 526 -41.18 -49.32 33.24
N LEU A 527 -40.24 -49.65 34.12
CA LEU A 527 -38.92 -49.01 34.18
C LEU A 527 -38.12 -49.29 32.90
N LYS A 528 -38.20 -50.49 32.33
CA LYS A 528 -37.64 -50.78 30.99
C LYS A 528 -38.28 -49.93 29.88
N ASN A 529 -39.59 -49.72 29.92
CA ASN A 529 -40.27 -48.88 28.94
C ASN A 529 -39.90 -47.39 29.11
N LYS A 530 -39.85 -46.89 30.35
CA LYS A 530 -39.36 -45.54 30.68
C LYS A 530 -37.90 -45.35 30.23
N LEU A 531 -37.03 -46.34 30.44
CA LEU A 531 -35.65 -46.33 29.97
C LEU A 531 -35.55 -46.29 28.44
N LYS A 532 -36.36 -47.07 27.71
CA LYS A 532 -36.42 -47.02 26.24
C LYS A 532 -36.86 -45.65 25.72
N VAL A 533 -37.91 -45.06 26.29
CA VAL A 533 -38.37 -43.71 25.92
C VAL A 533 -37.29 -42.66 26.22
N SER A 534 -36.65 -42.75 27.39
CA SER A 534 -35.54 -41.86 27.76
C SER A 534 -34.30 -42.04 26.86
N SER A 535 -34.04 -43.27 26.37
CA SER A 535 -32.95 -43.54 25.41
C SER A 535 -33.24 -42.84 24.09
N HIS A 536 -34.44 -43.03 23.52
CA HIS A 536 -34.86 -42.35 22.29
C HIS A 536 -34.86 -40.82 22.43
N GLN A 537 -35.31 -40.28 23.56
CA GLN A 537 -35.20 -38.85 23.84
C GLN A 537 -33.73 -38.39 23.89
N SER A 538 -32.82 -39.20 24.46
CA SER A 538 -31.40 -38.90 24.49
C SER A 538 -30.75 -38.99 23.10
N GLU A 539 -31.18 -39.93 22.25
CA GLU A 539 -30.74 -40.07 20.86
C GLU A 539 -31.23 -38.90 20.00
N GLN A 540 -32.51 -38.54 20.11
CA GLN A 540 -33.09 -37.38 19.43
C GLN A 540 -32.40 -36.07 19.86
N LEU A 541 -32.14 -35.88 21.16
CA LEU A 541 -31.39 -34.71 21.64
C LEU A 541 -29.93 -34.70 21.15
N LYS A 542 -29.29 -35.85 20.95
CA LYS A 542 -27.95 -35.93 20.34
C LYS A 542 -27.98 -35.55 18.86
N GLU A 543 -28.99 -35.99 18.11
CA GLU A 543 -29.16 -35.57 16.71
C GLU A 543 -29.45 -34.07 16.59
N ASP A 544 -30.31 -33.51 17.45
CA ASP A 544 -30.57 -32.08 17.52
C ASP A 544 -29.30 -31.28 17.85
N ILE A 545 -28.48 -31.74 18.81
CA ILE A 545 -27.18 -31.13 19.12
C ILE A 545 -26.25 -31.21 17.91
N ALA A 546 -26.12 -32.36 17.25
CA ALA A 546 -25.25 -32.53 16.08
C ALA A 546 -25.70 -31.66 14.89
N MET A 547 -27.00 -31.49 14.68
CA MET A 547 -27.52 -30.52 13.69
C MET A 547 -27.17 -29.09 14.07
N LYS A 548 -27.34 -28.71 15.35
CA LYS A 548 -27.02 -27.36 15.84
C LYS A 548 -25.52 -27.06 15.77
N GLU A 549 -24.66 -28.03 16.01
CA GLU A 549 -23.21 -27.92 15.79
C GLU A 549 -22.89 -27.71 14.30
N GLN A 550 -23.52 -28.45 13.38
CA GLN A 550 -23.35 -28.19 11.95
C GLN A 550 -23.85 -26.80 11.52
N GLU A 551 -24.99 -26.34 12.04
CA GLU A 551 -25.48 -24.97 11.80
C GLU A 551 -24.51 -23.93 12.35
N LEU A 552 -24.00 -24.11 13.58
CA LEU A 552 -23.00 -23.23 14.19
C LEU A 552 -21.72 -23.16 13.35
N ILE A 553 -21.23 -24.29 12.84
CA ILE A 553 -20.06 -24.34 11.94
C ILE A 553 -20.33 -23.61 10.61
N ARG A 554 -21.55 -23.69 10.05
CA ARG A 554 -21.92 -22.91 8.86
C ARG A 554 -21.93 -21.42 9.17
N GLU A 555 -22.56 -21.00 10.26
CA GLU A 555 -22.60 -19.60 10.70
C GLU A 555 -21.21 -19.05 11.02
N GLU A 556 -20.34 -19.81 11.69
CA GLU A 556 -18.95 -19.41 11.90
C GLU A 556 -18.19 -19.21 10.59
N ASN A 557 -18.39 -20.08 9.61
CA ASN A 557 -17.73 -19.96 8.30
C ASN A 557 -18.27 -18.75 7.51
N ILE A 558 -19.56 -18.44 7.64
CA ILE A 558 -20.16 -17.22 7.09
C ILE A 558 -19.60 -15.99 7.81
N LEU A 559 -19.51 -16.00 9.14
CA LEU A 559 -18.94 -14.92 9.95
C LEU A 559 -17.45 -14.68 9.62
N ARG A 560 -16.66 -15.75 9.41
CA ARG A 560 -15.25 -15.66 8.96
C ARG A 560 -15.13 -15.05 7.56
N LYS A 561 -16.04 -15.36 6.64
CA LYS A 561 -16.10 -14.70 5.32
C LYS A 561 -16.46 -13.22 5.46
N ILE A 562 -17.56 -12.90 6.14
CA ILE A 562 -18.03 -11.52 6.35
C ILE A 562 -16.98 -10.66 7.08
N THR A 563 -16.27 -11.21 8.07
CA THR A 563 -15.19 -10.48 8.76
C THR A 563 -13.97 -10.25 7.87
N LYS A 564 -13.60 -11.22 7.02
CA LYS A 564 -12.54 -11.04 6.02
C LYS A 564 -12.94 -10.01 4.96
N ASP A 565 -14.17 -10.08 4.44
CA ASP A 565 -14.68 -9.14 3.45
C ASP A 565 -14.80 -7.72 4.03
N LYS A 566 -15.23 -7.59 5.29
CA LYS A 566 -15.23 -6.32 6.03
C LYS A 566 -13.83 -5.72 6.18
N GLU A 567 -12.81 -6.55 6.42
CA GLU A 567 -11.44 -6.05 6.54
C GLU A 567 -10.83 -5.71 5.17
N ASN A 568 -11.12 -6.48 4.12
CA ASN A 568 -10.78 -6.13 2.74
C ASN A 568 -11.41 -4.77 2.35
N LEU A 569 -12.72 -4.59 2.61
CA LEU A 569 -13.43 -3.34 2.35
C LEU A 569 -12.88 -2.15 3.16
N ARG A 570 -12.34 -2.38 4.37
CA ARG A 570 -11.63 -1.35 5.13
C ARG A 570 -10.31 -0.95 4.47
N VAL A 571 -9.52 -1.91 4.03
CA VAL A 571 -8.26 -1.66 3.31
C VAL A 571 -8.55 -0.93 1.99
N GLU A 572 -9.57 -1.33 1.23
CA GLU A 572 -10.02 -0.62 0.02
C GLU A 572 -10.50 0.81 0.32
N LEU A 573 -11.23 1.02 1.43
CA LEU A 573 -11.67 2.33 1.86
C LEU A 573 -10.49 3.23 2.25
N ASP A 574 -9.53 2.73 3.03
CA ASP A 574 -8.35 3.49 3.45
C ASP A 574 -7.44 3.83 2.27
N ASN A 575 -7.25 2.91 1.32
CA ASN A 575 -6.55 3.17 0.05
C ASN A 575 -7.28 4.24 -0.78
N SER A 576 -8.62 4.16 -0.85
CA SER A 576 -9.45 5.18 -1.51
C SER A 576 -9.36 6.54 -0.81
N LEU A 577 -9.25 6.56 0.53
CA LEU A 577 -9.05 7.79 1.30
C LEU A 577 -7.64 8.37 1.14
N SER A 578 -6.60 7.55 0.94
CA SER A 578 -5.24 8.03 0.61
C SER A 578 -5.21 8.67 -0.77
N THR A 579 -5.69 7.97 -1.80
CA THR A 579 -5.76 8.51 -3.17
C THR A 579 -6.61 9.79 -3.25
N ILE A 580 -7.72 9.89 -2.50
CA ILE A 580 -8.50 11.15 -2.40
C ILE A 580 -7.69 12.28 -1.72
N LYS A 581 -6.80 11.99 -0.75
CA LYS A 581 -5.92 13.01 -0.14
C LYS A 581 -4.82 13.45 -1.12
N GLU A 582 -4.20 12.50 -1.82
CA GLU A 582 -3.20 12.75 -2.86
C GLU A 582 -3.77 13.64 -3.98
N LEU A 583 -4.91 13.24 -4.57
CA LEU A 583 -5.61 14.03 -5.58
C LEU A 583 -6.03 15.43 -5.08
N LYS A 584 -6.39 15.56 -3.79
CA LYS A 584 -6.68 16.89 -3.20
C LYS A 584 -5.44 17.77 -3.08
N ASN A 585 -4.27 17.19 -2.80
CA ASN A 585 -3.01 17.91 -2.75
C ASN A 585 -2.59 18.32 -4.17
N GLU A 586 -2.67 17.43 -5.16
CA GLU A 586 -2.43 17.75 -6.58
C GLU A 586 -3.35 18.89 -7.07
N ILE A 587 -4.65 18.84 -6.73
CA ILE A 587 -5.60 19.93 -7.06
C ILE A 587 -5.22 21.25 -6.37
N LEU A 588 -4.65 21.23 -5.17
CA LEU A 588 -4.15 22.43 -4.49
C LEU A 588 -2.90 22.98 -5.19
N GLU A 589 -1.94 22.13 -5.53
CA GLU A 589 -0.72 22.50 -6.25
C GLU A 589 -1.07 23.09 -7.64
N MET A 590 -1.90 22.41 -8.42
CA MET A 590 -2.40 22.88 -9.71
C MET A 590 -3.12 24.24 -9.60
N LYS A 591 -3.89 24.49 -8.52
CA LYS A 591 -4.50 25.80 -8.26
C LYS A 591 -3.50 26.88 -7.84
N THR A 592 -2.37 26.52 -7.23
CA THR A 592 -1.30 27.50 -6.97
C THR A 592 -0.54 27.85 -8.24
N GLU A 593 -0.31 26.87 -9.11
CA GLU A 593 0.33 27.09 -10.41
C GLU A 593 -0.58 27.87 -11.37
N GLU A 594 -1.88 27.57 -11.40
CA GLU A 594 -2.89 28.36 -12.12
C GLU A 594 -2.84 29.85 -11.73
N LYS A 595 -2.75 30.15 -10.43
CA LYS A 595 -2.60 31.53 -9.93
C LYS A 595 -1.27 32.17 -10.34
N ARG A 596 -0.18 31.38 -10.35
CA ARG A 596 1.14 31.85 -10.80
C ARG A 596 1.11 32.21 -12.29
N LEU A 597 0.54 31.35 -13.13
CA LEU A 597 0.38 31.57 -14.56
C LEU A 597 -0.52 32.78 -14.85
N HIS A 598 -1.67 32.92 -14.17
CA HIS A 598 -2.51 34.11 -14.28
C HIS A 598 -1.77 35.42 -13.93
N LYS A 599 -0.89 35.40 -12.93
CA LYS A 599 -0.05 36.56 -12.58
C LYS A 599 0.94 36.89 -13.71
N VAL A 600 1.62 35.89 -14.27
CA VAL A 600 2.55 36.06 -15.41
C VAL A 600 1.82 36.59 -16.65
N ILE A 601 0.62 36.10 -16.95
CA ILE A 601 -0.22 36.61 -18.04
C ILE A 601 -0.58 38.08 -17.78
N SER A 602 -1.04 38.42 -16.58
CA SER A 602 -1.41 39.81 -16.23
C SER A 602 -0.22 40.78 -16.30
N GLU A 603 0.98 40.34 -15.91
CA GLU A 603 2.23 41.11 -16.05
C GLU A 603 2.63 41.27 -17.53
N SER A 604 2.45 40.22 -18.34
CA SER A 604 2.70 40.25 -19.79
C SER A 604 1.72 41.18 -20.53
N ASP A 605 0.43 41.12 -20.21
CA ASP A 605 -0.60 42.00 -20.77
C ASP A 605 -0.34 43.48 -20.43
N ARG A 606 0.16 43.77 -19.22
CA ARG A 606 0.61 45.12 -18.86
C ARG A 606 1.79 45.55 -19.71
N LYS A 607 2.80 44.67 -19.90
CA LYS A 607 3.97 44.96 -20.72
C LYS A 607 3.60 45.18 -22.19
N ILE A 608 2.66 44.40 -22.74
CA ILE A 608 2.12 44.61 -24.08
C ILE A 608 1.43 45.97 -24.17
N LYS A 609 0.58 46.34 -23.21
CA LYS A 609 -0.09 47.66 -23.18
C LYS A 609 0.87 48.84 -23.04
N GLU A 610 1.99 48.68 -22.35
CA GLU A 610 3.07 49.68 -22.31
C GLU A 610 3.74 49.79 -23.69
N LEU A 611 4.19 48.68 -24.26
CA LEU A 611 4.86 48.66 -25.57
C LEU A 611 3.97 49.18 -26.72
N THR A 612 2.66 48.93 -26.68
CA THR A 612 1.72 49.50 -27.67
C THR A 612 1.66 51.02 -27.57
N LYS A 613 1.68 51.60 -26.36
CA LYS A 613 1.75 53.07 -26.18
C LYS A 613 3.08 53.65 -26.63
N ASP A 614 4.18 52.95 -26.36
CA ASP A 614 5.51 53.35 -26.84
C ASP A 614 5.58 53.30 -28.38
N LEU A 615 4.93 52.32 -29.02
CA LEU A 615 4.78 52.28 -30.48
C LEU A 615 3.88 53.41 -31.01
N GLU A 616 2.76 53.72 -30.35
CA GLU A 616 1.90 54.85 -30.71
C GLU A 616 2.64 56.20 -30.61
N THR A 617 3.43 56.41 -29.56
CA THR A 617 4.25 57.63 -29.42
C THR A 617 5.34 57.71 -30.49
N LEU A 618 6.07 56.63 -30.76
CA LEU A 618 7.05 56.57 -31.84
C LEU A 618 6.44 56.76 -33.23
N MET A 619 5.22 56.26 -33.48
CA MET A 619 4.47 56.52 -34.72
C MET A 619 4.11 58.01 -34.84
N ASN A 620 3.62 58.63 -33.76
CA ASN A 620 3.33 60.06 -33.74
C ASN A 620 4.60 60.91 -33.98
N GLU A 621 5.73 60.56 -33.35
CA GLU A 621 7.02 61.23 -33.60
C GLU A 621 7.48 61.08 -35.05
N ARG A 622 7.39 59.86 -35.61
CA ARG A 622 7.69 59.59 -37.03
C ARG A 622 6.83 60.45 -37.95
N ASP A 623 5.54 60.59 -37.68
CA ASP A 623 4.60 61.31 -38.54
C ASP A 623 4.76 62.83 -38.43
N ILE A 624 5.14 63.34 -37.25
CA ILE A 624 5.58 64.73 -37.06
C ILE A 624 6.86 65.00 -37.84
N LEU A 625 7.88 64.13 -37.72
CA LEU A 625 9.15 64.27 -38.43
C LEU A 625 8.98 64.15 -39.95
N GLY A 626 8.15 63.22 -40.42
CA GLY A 626 7.78 63.09 -41.83
C GLY A 626 7.10 64.36 -42.35
N SER A 627 6.15 64.90 -41.60
CA SER A 627 5.49 66.18 -41.93
C SER A 627 6.48 67.36 -41.98
N GLN A 628 7.46 67.41 -41.07
CA GLN A 628 8.52 68.43 -41.08
C GLN A 628 9.46 68.25 -42.28
N LEU A 629 9.81 67.02 -42.63
CA LEU A 629 10.68 66.71 -43.77
C LEU A 629 10.02 67.10 -45.11
N VAL A 630 8.72 66.81 -45.28
CA VAL A 630 7.95 67.26 -46.45
C VAL A 630 7.98 68.78 -46.58
N ARG A 631 7.63 69.51 -45.50
CA ARG A 631 7.69 70.99 -45.51
C ARG A 631 9.08 71.53 -45.83
N ARG A 632 10.14 70.89 -45.33
CA ARG A 632 11.54 71.26 -45.63
C ARG A 632 11.91 70.99 -47.09
N ASN A 633 11.40 69.91 -47.69
CA ASN A 633 11.57 69.63 -49.11
C ASN A 633 10.81 70.64 -49.99
N ASP A 634 9.60 71.04 -49.59
CA ASP A 634 8.84 72.09 -50.28
C ASP A 634 9.55 73.46 -50.19
N GLU A 635 10.06 73.83 -49.01
CA GLU A 635 10.90 75.02 -48.80
C GLU A 635 12.16 74.97 -49.70
N LEU A 636 12.84 73.82 -49.80
CA LEU A 636 13.99 73.63 -50.68
C LEU A 636 13.63 73.75 -52.16
N ALA A 637 12.51 73.17 -52.60
CA ALA A 637 12.03 73.27 -53.98
C ALA A 637 11.73 74.73 -54.37
N LEU A 638 11.06 75.49 -53.48
CA LEU A 638 10.82 76.92 -53.65
C LEU A 638 12.13 77.73 -53.71
N LEU A 639 13.14 77.36 -52.91
CA LEU A 639 14.46 78.00 -52.97
C LEU A 639 15.21 77.68 -54.26
N TYR A 640 15.16 76.44 -54.77
CA TYR A 640 15.77 76.09 -56.05
C TYR A 640 15.12 76.84 -57.22
N GLU A 641 13.79 76.93 -57.27
CA GLU A 641 13.11 77.69 -58.32
C GLU A 641 13.39 79.20 -58.20
N LYS A 642 13.49 79.74 -56.98
CA LYS A 642 13.94 81.13 -56.76
C LYS A 642 15.37 81.36 -57.25
N ILE A 643 16.31 80.44 -56.97
CA ILE A 643 17.69 80.51 -57.48
C ILE A 643 17.71 80.49 -59.01
N ARG A 644 16.93 79.59 -59.64
CA ARG A 644 16.80 79.48 -61.10
C ARG A 644 16.26 80.76 -61.74
N ILE A 645 15.23 81.37 -61.14
CA ILE A 645 14.68 82.66 -61.60
C ILE A 645 15.72 83.78 -61.46
N LEU A 646 16.44 83.84 -60.33
CA LEU A 646 17.50 84.83 -60.11
C LEU A 646 18.68 84.65 -61.08
N GLN A 647 19.09 83.41 -61.36
CA GLN A 647 20.13 83.10 -62.36
C GLN A 647 19.70 83.53 -63.77
N SER A 648 18.47 83.21 -64.19
CA SER A 648 17.95 83.65 -65.49
C SER A 648 17.86 85.19 -65.58
N THR A 649 17.51 85.85 -64.48
CA THR A 649 17.47 87.32 -64.40
C THR A 649 18.87 87.93 -64.46
N LEU A 650 19.84 87.33 -63.76
CA LEU A 650 21.24 87.74 -63.76
C LEU A 650 21.86 87.60 -65.16
N GLN A 651 21.70 86.45 -65.82
CA GLN A 651 22.18 86.20 -67.18
C GLN A 651 21.61 87.21 -68.20
N ARG A 652 20.33 87.59 -68.06
CA ARG A 652 19.74 88.67 -68.88
C ARG A 652 20.40 90.01 -68.56
N GLY A 653 20.61 90.33 -67.29
CA GLY A 653 21.29 91.54 -66.84
C GLY A 653 22.73 91.65 -67.35
N GLU A 654 23.49 90.55 -67.29
CA GLU A 654 24.84 90.42 -67.83
C GLU A 654 24.84 90.65 -69.35
N ALA A 655 23.97 89.97 -70.10
CA ALA A 655 23.86 90.18 -71.55
C ALA A 655 23.44 91.62 -71.93
N HIS A 656 22.61 92.29 -71.12
CA HIS A 656 22.31 93.72 -71.30
C HIS A 656 23.51 94.61 -70.97
N TYR A 657 24.28 94.29 -69.94
CA TYR A 657 25.48 95.03 -69.55
C TYR A 657 26.60 94.90 -70.60
N GLU A 658 26.84 93.69 -71.13
CA GLU A 658 27.78 93.45 -72.24
C GLU A 658 27.43 94.26 -73.48
N ARG A 659 26.15 94.30 -73.87
CA ARG A 659 25.69 95.16 -74.98
C ARG A 659 26.02 96.63 -74.72
N ARG A 660 25.75 97.14 -73.52
CA ARG A 660 26.08 98.52 -73.14
C ARG A 660 27.60 98.77 -73.10
N LEU A 661 28.42 97.79 -72.72
CA LEU A 661 29.88 97.90 -72.81
C LEU A 661 30.36 98.00 -74.27
N GLU A 662 29.78 97.22 -75.18
CA GLU A 662 30.11 97.30 -76.60
C GLU A 662 29.60 98.62 -77.22
N ASP A 663 28.41 99.11 -76.86
CA ASP A 663 27.94 100.45 -77.24
C ASP A 663 28.92 101.55 -76.77
N ILE A 664 29.38 101.48 -75.52
CA ILE A 664 30.40 102.39 -74.97
C ILE A 664 31.73 102.26 -75.72
N ARG A 665 32.12 101.05 -76.16
CA ARG A 665 33.32 100.82 -76.96
C ARG A 665 33.19 101.45 -78.35
N LEU A 666 32.07 101.24 -79.04
CA LEU A 666 31.77 101.86 -80.33
C LEU A 666 31.76 103.38 -80.22
N LEU A 667 31.10 103.96 -79.21
CA LEU A 667 31.13 105.40 -78.94
C LEU A 667 32.55 105.92 -78.64
N LYS A 668 33.39 105.16 -77.92
CA LYS A 668 34.80 105.51 -77.70
C LYS A 668 35.62 105.49 -79.00
N VAL A 669 35.33 104.58 -79.93
CA VAL A 669 35.95 104.56 -81.26
C VAL A 669 35.49 105.78 -82.08
N GLU A 670 34.19 106.09 -82.07
CA GLU A 670 33.65 107.24 -82.80
C GLU A 670 34.17 108.58 -82.24
N VAL A 671 34.29 108.72 -80.92
CA VAL A 671 34.94 109.88 -80.29
C VAL A 671 36.42 109.98 -80.69
N LYS A 672 37.14 108.87 -80.88
CA LYS A 672 38.51 108.90 -81.42
C LYS A 672 38.52 109.35 -82.89
N ARG A 673 37.61 108.83 -83.71
CA ARG A 673 37.44 109.21 -85.14
C ARG A 673 37.18 110.72 -85.27
N LEU A 674 36.19 111.25 -84.55
CA LEU A 674 35.84 112.67 -84.52
C LEU A 674 36.98 113.56 -83.99
N ARG A 675 37.77 113.08 -83.01
CA ARG A 675 38.97 113.81 -82.54
C ARG A 675 40.09 113.84 -83.59
N GLN A 676 40.30 112.75 -84.33
CA GLN A 676 41.25 112.71 -85.45
C GLN A 676 40.79 113.61 -86.59
N GLU A 677 39.51 113.56 -86.95
CA GLU A 677 38.90 114.43 -87.96
C GLU A 677 39.04 115.92 -87.58
N LYS A 678 38.70 116.29 -86.33
CA LYS A 678 38.96 117.65 -85.80
C LYS A 678 40.44 118.03 -85.91
N LEU A 679 41.37 117.13 -85.58
CA LEU A 679 42.81 117.42 -85.65
C LEU A 679 43.26 117.66 -87.10
N LEU A 680 42.78 116.85 -88.05
CA LEU A 680 43.06 117.02 -89.48
C LEU A 680 42.48 118.33 -90.02
N LEU A 681 41.23 118.67 -89.66
CA LEU A 681 40.61 119.96 -90.00
C LEU A 681 41.37 121.13 -89.37
N THR A 682 41.82 121.01 -88.13
CA THR A 682 42.64 122.04 -87.47
C THR A 682 43.97 122.26 -88.21
N LYS A 683 44.64 121.18 -88.63
CA LYS A 683 45.84 121.26 -89.48
C LYS A 683 45.55 121.85 -90.87
N SER A 684 44.39 121.53 -91.44
CA SER A 684 43.96 122.14 -92.71
C SER A 684 43.73 123.65 -92.57
N ILE A 685 43.20 124.09 -91.42
CA ILE A 685 43.04 125.53 -91.12
C ILE A 685 44.39 126.21 -90.92
N THR A 686 45.36 125.59 -90.22
CA THR A 686 46.71 126.19 -90.10
C THR A 686 47.42 126.26 -91.45
N ASN A 687 47.35 125.21 -92.27
CA ASN A 687 47.90 125.25 -93.63
C ASN A 687 47.20 126.35 -94.48
N MET A 688 45.90 126.59 -94.27
CA MET A 688 45.18 127.68 -94.94
C MET A 688 45.58 129.07 -94.40
N THR A 689 45.94 129.22 -93.13
CA THR A 689 46.51 130.49 -92.62
C THR A 689 47.91 130.72 -93.15
N ASP A 690 48.72 129.68 -93.29
CA ASP A 690 50.08 129.76 -93.83
C ASP A 690 50.02 130.12 -95.32
N LEU A 691 49.16 129.47 -96.11
CA LEU A 691 48.88 129.82 -97.51
C LEU A 691 48.34 131.25 -97.65
N ARG A 692 47.53 131.75 -96.70
CA ARG A 692 47.09 133.16 -96.70
C ARG A 692 48.25 134.13 -96.42
N GLN A 693 49.18 133.78 -95.54
CA GLN A 693 50.39 134.59 -95.32
C GLN A 693 51.30 134.54 -96.56
N GLU A 694 51.42 133.39 -97.21
CA GLU A 694 52.19 133.22 -98.44
C GLU A 694 51.57 134.01 -99.61
N VAL A 695 50.25 134.01 -99.77
CA VAL A 695 49.53 134.92 -100.70
C VAL A 695 49.81 136.38 -100.35
N PHE A 696 49.75 136.78 -99.09
CA PHE A 696 50.05 138.16 -98.68
C PHE A 696 51.52 138.55 -98.92
N HIS A 697 52.45 137.60 -98.80
CA HIS A 697 53.85 137.77 -99.19
C HIS A 697 54.01 137.89 -100.70
N LEU A 698 53.34 137.05 -101.49
CA LEU A 698 53.32 137.12 -102.95
C LEU A 698 52.67 138.41 -103.47
N GLU A 699 51.60 138.91 -102.85
CA GLU A 699 51.00 140.21 -103.16
C GLU A 699 51.96 141.36 -102.82
N ARG A 700 52.66 141.28 -101.69
CA ARG A 700 53.70 142.26 -101.32
C ARG A 700 54.90 142.20 -102.25
N ASP A 701 55.29 141.03 -102.71
CA ASP A 701 56.44 140.85 -103.61
C ASP A 701 56.05 141.17 -105.06
N LEU A 702 54.80 140.93 -105.48
CA LEU A 702 54.23 141.42 -106.74
C LEU A 702 54.15 142.95 -106.76
N THR A 703 53.74 143.60 -105.67
CA THR A 703 53.74 145.07 -105.57
C THR A 703 55.15 145.65 -105.53
N ARG A 704 56.11 144.98 -104.87
CA ARG A 704 57.54 145.33 -104.96
C ARG A 704 58.10 145.20 -106.36
N GLU A 705 57.89 144.07 -107.05
CA GLU A 705 58.36 143.89 -108.42
C GLU A 705 57.61 144.82 -109.40
N SER A 706 56.35 145.18 -109.15
CA SER A 706 55.64 146.22 -109.92
C SER A 706 56.25 147.60 -109.73
N LEU A 707 56.56 147.99 -108.48
CA LEU A 707 57.28 149.24 -108.17
C LEU A 707 58.70 149.25 -108.75
N LYS A 708 59.36 148.10 -108.77
CA LYS A 708 60.71 147.92 -109.31
C LYS A 708 60.74 147.90 -110.83
N CYS A 709 59.74 147.31 -111.50
CA CYS A 709 59.55 147.47 -112.94
C CYS A 709 59.32 148.94 -113.28
N ARG A 710 58.49 149.65 -112.52
CA ARG A 710 58.27 151.10 -112.70
C ARG A 710 59.55 151.93 -112.45
N ALA A 711 60.33 151.60 -111.44
CA ALA A 711 61.63 152.22 -111.18
C ALA A 711 62.66 151.89 -112.28
N LEU A 712 62.63 150.67 -112.83
CA LEU A 712 63.49 150.27 -113.96
C LEU A 712 63.03 150.91 -115.28
N GLU A 713 61.73 151.18 -115.48
CA GLU A 713 61.21 151.98 -116.58
C GLU A 713 61.68 153.44 -116.47
N GLU A 714 61.69 154.01 -115.26
CA GLU A 714 62.22 155.35 -114.97
C GLU A 714 63.76 155.40 -115.13
N GLU A 715 64.51 154.39 -114.67
CA GLU A 715 65.98 154.30 -114.91
C GLU A 715 66.33 154.03 -116.39
N LEU A 716 65.46 153.38 -117.17
CA LEU A 716 65.65 153.22 -118.62
C LEU A 716 65.57 154.56 -119.37
N GLN A 717 64.87 155.55 -118.82
CA GLN A 717 64.70 156.88 -119.42
C GLN A 717 65.85 157.85 -119.11
N ASN A 718 66.78 157.52 -118.18
CA ASN A 718 67.93 158.39 -117.90
C ASN A 718 69.13 157.63 -117.28
N PRO A 719 70.14 157.20 -118.07
CA PRO A 719 71.20 156.32 -117.58
C PRO A 719 72.36 157.09 -116.92
N LEU A 720 72.38 157.11 -115.58
CA LEU A 720 73.55 157.50 -114.77
C LEU A 720 73.97 156.34 -113.85
N ASN A 721 74.79 155.44 -114.39
CA ASN A 721 75.50 154.40 -113.64
C ASN A 721 76.26 154.98 -112.43
N ILE A 722 76.33 154.23 -111.32
CA ILE A 722 77.58 153.96 -110.55
C ILE A 722 77.34 152.87 -109.45
N HIS A 723 77.92 151.69 -109.69
CA HIS A 723 78.27 150.60 -108.74
C HIS A 723 77.23 149.66 -108.09
N ARG A 724 77.75 148.51 -107.63
CA ARG A 724 77.09 147.17 -107.52
C ARG A 724 77.76 146.35 -106.39
N TRP A 725 76.98 145.66 -105.52
CA TRP A 725 77.40 144.75 -104.40
C TRP A 725 77.96 145.47 -103.12
N ARG A 726 78.09 144.93 -101.87
CA ARG A 726 77.70 143.66 -101.14
C ARG A 726 77.97 143.79 -99.61
N LYS A 727 77.13 143.22 -98.71
CA LYS A 727 77.49 142.46 -97.46
C LYS A 727 76.22 141.82 -96.82
N LEU A 728 76.40 140.98 -95.78
CA LEU A 728 75.51 140.57 -94.68
C LEU A 728 76.44 140.31 -93.46
N GLU A 729 75.96 140.29 -92.20
CA GLU A 729 76.79 139.96 -91.01
C GLU A 729 76.17 138.86 -90.14
N GLY A 730 77.01 138.06 -89.46
CA GLY A 730 76.62 137.05 -88.47
C GLY A 730 77.81 136.16 -88.04
N SER A 731 77.87 135.73 -86.77
CA SER A 731 78.96 134.91 -86.20
C SER A 731 78.48 134.01 -85.05
N ASP A 732 79.11 132.85 -84.86
CA ASP A 732 78.70 131.79 -83.90
C ASP A 732 79.35 131.88 -82.50
N PRO A 733 78.71 131.32 -81.44
CA PRO A 733 79.22 131.28 -80.06
C PRO A 733 79.99 130.00 -79.67
N ASP A 734 80.64 130.03 -78.50
CA ASP A 734 81.78 129.17 -78.12
C ASP A 734 81.46 127.90 -77.27
N VAL A 735 82.35 126.90 -77.37
CA VAL A 735 82.24 125.51 -76.89
C VAL A 735 81.97 125.37 -75.37
N LEU A 736 82.40 126.35 -74.58
CA LEU A 736 82.36 126.29 -73.11
C LEU A 736 80.93 126.33 -72.54
N GLU A 737 79.96 126.92 -73.25
CA GLU A 737 78.55 126.89 -72.86
C GLU A 737 77.93 125.50 -73.04
N LEU A 738 78.32 124.78 -74.10
CA LEU A 738 77.85 123.42 -74.37
C LEU A 738 78.28 122.46 -73.25
N LEU A 739 79.54 122.56 -72.79
CA LEU A 739 80.09 121.68 -71.77
C LEU A 739 79.38 121.83 -70.41
N LYS A 740 79.08 123.06 -70.00
CA LYS A 740 78.30 123.36 -68.78
C LYS A 740 76.90 122.74 -68.84
N LYS A 741 76.26 122.76 -70.01
CA LYS A 741 74.91 122.21 -70.22
C LYS A 741 74.90 120.68 -70.10
N VAL A 742 75.93 119.99 -70.59
CA VAL A 742 76.10 118.53 -70.45
C VAL A 742 76.25 118.11 -68.98
N GLN A 743 77.11 118.79 -68.21
CA GLN A 743 77.32 118.46 -66.79
C GLN A 743 76.06 118.68 -65.92
N LEU A 744 75.28 119.73 -66.22
CA LEU A 744 73.99 119.96 -65.56
C LEU A 744 72.97 118.85 -65.84
N LEU A 745 72.91 118.36 -67.09
CA LEU A 745 72.03 117.26 -67.47
C LEU A 745 72.44 115.93 -66.82
N GLN A 746 73.74 115.62 -66.74
CA GLN A 746 74.23 114.41 -66.08
C GLN A 746 73.91 114.37 -64.57
N LYS A 747 74.04 115.50 -63.85
CA LYS A 747 73.61 115.57 -62.43
C LYS A 747 72.11 115.38 -62.26
N ARG A 748 71.29 115.90 -63.18
CA ARG A 748 69.83 115.74 -63.16
C ARG A 748 69.40 114.29 -63.41
N LEU A 749 70.09 113.62 -64.35
CA LEU A 749 69.86 112.22 -64.67
C LEU A 749 70.13 111.31 -63.46
N LEU A 750 71.28 111.49 -62.80
CA LEU A 750 71.66 110.73 -61.60
C LEU A 750 70.63 110.86 -60.47
N HIS A 751 70.11 112.07 -60.24
CA HIS A 751 69.10 112.31 -59.21
C HIS A 751 67.74 111.65 -59.55
N GLN A 752 67.31 111.69 -60.81
CA GLN A 752 66.09 110.98 -61.23
C GLN A 752 66.26 109.45 -61.14
N THR A 753 67.46 108.90 -61.42
CA THR A 753 67.70 107.47 -61.23
C THR A 753 67.68 107.03 -59.77
N SER A 754 68.19 107.84 -58.82
CA SER A 754 68.07 107.50 -57.39
C SER A 754 66.62 107.54 -56.90
N GLU A 755 65.86 108.54 -57.32
CA GLU A 755 64.44 108.70 -56.94
C GLU A 755 63.56 107.55 -57.53
N GLY A 756 63.93 107.04 -58.72
CA GLY A 756 63.31 105.85 -59.31
C GLY A 756 63.53 104.59 -58.46
N VAL A 757 64.76 104.35 -58.00
CA VAL A 757 65.10 103.19 -57.15
C VAL A 757 64.39 103.24 -55.79
N GLU A 758 64.25 104.42 -55.18
CA GLU A 758 63.49 104.57 -53.93
C GLU A 758 61.99 104.27 -54.10
N ARG A 759 61.36 104.76 -55.19
CA ARG A 759 59.96 104.41 -55.50
C ARG A 759 59.79 102.92 -55.78
N GLU A 760 60.72 102.29 -56.50
CA GLU A 760 60.67 100.86 -56.79
C GLU A 760 60.81 100.01 -55.52
N ARG A 761 61.63 100.45 -54.56
CA ARG A 761 61.74 99.83 -53.23
C ARG A 761 60.44 99.95 -52.43
N GLN A 762 59.84 101.15 -52.37
CA GLN A 762 58.55 101.37 -51.69
C GLN A 762 57.45 100.50 -52.29
N LEU A 763 57.44 100.33 -53.61
CA LEU A 763 56.47 99.49 -54.32
C LEU A 763 56.65 98.00 -53.95
N LYS A 764 57.89 97.49 -53.91
CA LYS A 764 58.21 96.12 -53.44
C LYS A 764 57.87 95.88 -51.96
N GLU A 765 58.01 96.89 -51.09
CA GLU A 765 57.59 96.81 -49.69
C GLU A 765 56.05 96.79 -49.56
N ALA A 766 55.34 97.59 -50.37
CA ALA A 766 53.88 97.59 -50.43
C ALA A 766 53.30 96.27 -51.01
N GLU A 767 53.92 95.70 -52.05
CA GLU A 767 53.53 94.39 -52.61
C GLU A 767 53.70 93.25 -51.60
N LYS A 768 54.81 93.25 -50.83
CA LYS A 768 55.00 92.29 -49.73
C LYS A 768 53.94 92.44 -48.64
N LEU A 769 53.60 93.67 -48.24
CA LEU A 769 52.52 93.92 -47.30
C LEU A 769 51.16 93.45 -47.83
N TYR A 770 50.85 93.73 -49.12
CA TYR A 770 49.61 93.30 -49.76
C TYR A 770 49.51 91.78 -49.89
N THR A 771 50.60 91.08 -50.27
CA THR A 771 50.62 89.61 -50.33
C THR A 771 50.48 88.96 -48.95
N ASN A 772 51.10 89.53 -47.92
CA ASN A 772 50.93 89.09 -46.54
C ASN A 772 49.49 89.32 -46.03
N LEU A 773 48.91 90.49 -46.27
CA LEU A 773 47.49 90.78 -45.95
C LEU A 773 46.54 89.85 -46.71
N LYS A 774 46.80 89.56 -47.99
CA LYS A 774 46.02 88.62 -48.79
C LYS A 774 46.12 87.18 -48.27
N GLN A 775 47.30 86.75 -47.83
CA GLN A 775 47.45 85.46 -47.12
C GLN A 775 46.71 85.43 -45.79
N ILE A 776 46.77 86.49 -44.98
CA ILE A 776 46.07 86.57 -43.68
C ILE A 776 44.55 86.58 -43.89
N MET A 777 44.03 87.36 -44.84
CA MET A 777 42.60 87.38 -45.16
C MET A 777 42.12 86.05 -45.76
N SER A 778 42.93 85.35 -46.57
CA SER A 778 42.58 84.00 -47.06
C SER A 778 42.51 82.95 -45.94
N LYS A 779 43.09 83.23 -44.76
CA LYS A 779 43.05 82.38 -43.57
C LYS A 779 41.98 82.81 -42.55
N GLN A 780 41.27 83.92 -42.78
CA GLN A 780 40.13 84.32 -41.95
C GLN A 780 38.82 83.82 -42.58
N PRO A 781 37.99 83.06 -41.84
CA PRO A 781 36.67 82.66 -42.33
C PRO A 781 35.76 83.88 -42.49
N GLY A 782 35.03 83.97 -43.60
CA GLY A 782 34.03 85.02 -43.81
C GLY A 782 32.89 84.96 -42.78
N PRO A 783 32.09 86.04 -42.61
CA PRO A 783 31.12 86.14 -41.50
C PRO A 783 30.08 85.02 -41.46
N THR A 784 29.62 84.51 -42.60
CA THR A 784 28.75 83.31 -42.69
C THR A 784 29.47 82.04 -42.23
N ILE A 785 30.70 81.82 -42.66
CA ILE A 785 31.53 80.70 -42.19
C ILE A 785 31.80 80.85 -40.68
N GLN A 786 31.95 82.07 -40.17
CA GLN A 786 32.17 82.33 -38.74
C GLN A 786 30.88 82.10 -37.91
N GLU A 787 29.70 82.41 -38.43
CA GLU A 787 28.43 81.98 -37.83
C GLU A 787 28.27 80.47 -37.84
N ASP A 788 28.54 79.80 -38.96
CA ASP A 788 28.40 78.34 -39.06
C ASP A 788 29.47 77.61 -38.24
N LEU A 789 30.67 78.18 -38.12
CA LEU A 789 31.71 77.72 -37.18
C LEU A 789 31.25 77.95 -35.72
N ASN A 790 30.53 79.04 -35.41
CA ASN A 790 29.93 79.22 -34.08
C ASN A 790 28.74 78.28 -33.82
N LYS A 791 27.90 77.98 -34.82
CA LYS A 791 26.80 77.00 -34.72
C LYS A 791 27.37 75.59 -34.54
N THR A 792 28.33 75.18 -35.36
CA THR A 792 29.02 73.89 -35.23
C THR A 792 29.82 73.81 -33.94
N ARG A 793 30.48 74.88 -33.48
CA ARG A 793 31.17 74.91 -32.18
C ARG A 793 30.20 74.82 -31.00
N LYS A 794 29.01 75.44 -31.06
CA LYS A 794 27.92 75.24 -30.08
C LYS A 794 27.34 73.83 -30.12
N ALA A 795 27.15 73.27 -31.31
CA ALA A 795 26.72 71.87 -31.48
C ALA A 795 27.81 70.88 -31.01
N LEU A 796 29.09 71.22 -31.16
CA LEU A 796 30.25 70.46 -30.72
C LEU A 796 30.47 70.58 -29.21
N THR A 797 30.14 71.70 -28.56
CA THR A 797 30.13 71.79 -27.09
C THR A 797 28.90 71.12 -26.49
N LEU A 798 27.72 71.17 -27.13
CA LEU A 798 26.55 70.40 -26.71
C LEU A 798 26.77 68.89 -26.88
N ARG A 799 27.22 68.45 -28.06
CA ARG A 799 27.64 67.06 -28.28
C ARG A 799 28.85 66.69 -27.43
N GLY A 800 29.78 67.61 -27.18
CA GLY A 800 30.94 67.38 -26.32
C GLY A 800 30.59 67.26 -24.85
N ASN A 801 29.56 67.96 -24.37
CA ASN A 801 29.01 67.78 -23.04
C ASN A 801 28.19 66.49 -22.95
N LYS A 802 27.39 66.16 -23.97
CA LYS A 802 26.70 64.86 -24.04
C LYS A 802 27.68 63.69 -24.18
N LEU A 803 28.79 63.89 -24.89
CA LEU A 803 29.91 62.96 -24.97
C LEU A 803 30.68 62.91 -23.65
N LYS A 804 30.79 63.99 -22.87
CA LYS A 804 31.32 63.94 -21.49
C LYS A 804 30.40 63.16 -20.55
N CYS A 805 29.08 63.30 -20.68
CA CYS A 805 28.13 62.46 -19.94
C CYS A 805 28.27 60.99 -20.35
N LEU A 806 28.26 60.70 -21.65
CA LEU A 806 28.49 59.36 -22.19
C LEU A 806 29.89 58.81 -21.88
N VAL A 807 30.91 59.66 -21.75
CA VAL A 807 32.28 59.29 -21.33
C VAL A 807 32.37 59.17 -19.82
N SER A 808 31.53 59.83 -19.01
CA SER A 808 31.42 59.50 -17.59
C SER A 808 30.63 58.21 -17.37
N GLU A 809 29.60 57.93 -18.16
CA GLU A 809 28.87 56.65 -18.16
C GLU A 809 29.76 55.52 -18.70
N LEU A 810 30.52 55.78 -19.78
CA LEU A 810 31.54 54.88 -20.31
C LEU A 810 32.67 54.69 -19.28
N ASN A 811 33.22 55.74 -18.68
CA ASN A 811 34.25 55.60 -17.65
C ASN A 811 33.73 54.90 -16.40
N MET A 812 32.44 55.02 -16.03
CA MET A 812 31.85 54.28 -14.92
C MET A 812 31.64 52.81 -15.27
N THR A 813 31.22 52.50 -16.51
CA THR A 813 31.08 51.12 -16.98
C THR A 813 32.41 50.46 -17.34
N GLU A 814 33.41 51.25 -17.74
CA GLU A 814 34.82 50.86 -17.90
C GLU A 814 35.49 50.72 -16.54
N LEU A 815 35.18 51.55 -15.54
CA LEU A 815 35.61 51.33 -14.15
C LEU A 815 34.99 50.06 -13.58
N GLN A 816 33.69 49.81 -13.78
CA GLN A 816 33.07 48.54 -13.42
C GLN A 816 33.67 47.37 -14.20
N ALA A 817 33.97 47.54 -15.49
CA ALA A 817 34.63 46.52 -16.29
C ALA A 817 36.10 46.32 -15.89
N ILE A 818 36.79 47.35 -15.39
CA ILE A 818 38.15 47.29 -14.83
C ILE A 818 38.09 46.66 -13.44
N GLU A 819 37.11 46.95 -12.60
CA GLU A 819 36.89 46.27 -11.32
C GLU A 819 36.58 44.79 -11.56
N TYR A 820 35.66 44.45 -12.47
CA TYR A 820 35.40 43.07 -12.88
C TYR A 820 36.60 42.41 -13.59
N LYS A 821 37.46 43.17 -14.26
CA LYS A 821 38.66 42.66 -14.93
C LYS A 821 39.82 42.49 -13.96
N ASP A 822 39.98 43.36 -12.98
CA ASP A 822 40.91 43.26 -11.86
C ASP A 822 40.46 42.15 -10.91
N ASP A 823 39.16 41.94 -10.73
CA ASP A 823 38.62 40.78 -10.01
C ASP A 823 38.77 39.51 -10.84
N LEU A 824 38.57 39.54 -12.16
CA LEU A 824 38.93 38.42 -13.05
C LEU A 824 40.43 38.16 -13.10
N ASP A 825 41.29 39.19 -13.03
CA ASP A 825 42.74 39.05 -13.11
C ASP A 825 43.32 38.71 -11.73
N LYS A 826 42.72 39.13 -10.61
CA LYS A 826 42.91 38.54 -9.27
C LYS A 826 42.51 37.07 -9.29
N VAL A 827 41.30 36.73 -9.76
CA VAL A 827 40.84 35.34 -9.88
C VAL A 827 41.71 34.53 -10.86
N ARG A 828 42.32 35.15 -11.89
CA ARG A 828 43.28 34.50 -12.80
C ARG A 828 44.68 34.41 -12.23
N GLU A 829 45.13 35.33 -11.39
CA GLU A 829 46.40 35.22 -10.66
C GLU A 829 46.29 34.22 -9.52
N GLU A 830 45.18 34.21 -8.79
CA GLU A 830 44.77 33.12 -7.93
C GLU A 830 44.71 31.81 -8.72
N LEU A 831 44.06 31.73 -9.89
CA LEU A 831 43.99 30.49 -10.68
C LEU A 831 45.35 30.10 -11.34
N LYS A 832 46.23 31.05 -11.64
CA LYS A 832 47.62 30.79 -12.09
C LYS A 832 48.47 30.28 -10.94
N GLU A 833 48.35 30.87 -9.75
CA GLU A 833 48.97 30.36 -8.55
C GLU A 833 48.40 29.00 -8.18
N VAL A 834 47.10 28.76 -8.34
CA VAL A 834 46.48 27.45 -8.15
C VAL A 834 47.06 26.45 -9.11
N LYS A 835 47.23 26.80 -10.40
CA LYS A 835 47.96 25.93 -11.33
C LYS A 835 49.41 25.70 -10.91
N LYS A 836 50.08 26.68 -10.32
CA LYS A 836 51.48 26.58 -9.87
C LYS A 836 51.62 25.72 -8.60
N LYS A 837 50.74 25.91 -7.61
CA LYS A 837 50.69 25.14 -6.35
C LYS A 837 50.17 23.73 -6.61
N TYR A 838 49.13 23.55 -7.41
CA TYR A 838 48.68 22.23 -7.88
C TYR A 838 49.78 21.46 -8.66
N LEU A 839 50.64 22.13 -9.44
CA LEU A 839 51.80 21.46 -10.06
C LEU A 839 52.85 21.01 -9.04
N ILE A 840 53.00 21.73 -7.92
CA ILE A 840 53.94 21.41 -6.83
C ILE A 840 53.35 20.30 -5.95
N GLU A 841 52.08 20.38 -5.57
CA GLU A 841 51.36 19.32 -4.87
C GLU A 841 51.31 18.05 -5.71
N LYS A 842 51.03 18.11 -7.01
CA LYS A 842 51.10 16.93 -7.89
C LYS A 842 52.50 16.29 -7.90
N LYS A 843 53.57 17.08 -7.77
CA LYS A 843 54.95 16.58 -7.60
C LYS A 843 55.27 16.06 -6.19
N ALA A 844 54.51 16.46 -5.17
CA ALA A 844 54.64 15.95 -3.80
C ALA A 844 53.82 14.67 -3.61
N HIS A 845 52.54 14.69 -3.99
CA HIS A 845 51.62 13.54 -3.95
C HIS A 845 52.13 12.35 -4.76
N GLN A 846 52.89 12.58 -5.84
CA GLN A 846 53.58 11.52 -6.57
C GLN A 846 54.66 10.84 -5.70
N LYS A 847 55.44 11.60 -4.92
CA LYS A 847 56.41 11.06 -3.95
C LYS A 847 55.72 10.33 -2.80
N ASP A 848 54.55 10.81 -2.35
CA ASP A 848 53.80 10.17 -1.26
C ASP A 848 53.08 8.89 -1.71
N ILE A 849 52.70 8.79 -2.99
CA ILE A 849 52.25 7.52 -3.59
C ILE A 849 53.42 6.52 -3.69
N ASP A 850 54.63 7.00 -4.02
CA ASP A 850 55.82 6.16 -4.04
C ASP A 850 56.23 5.68 -2.63
N THR A 851 55.99 6.46 -1.56
CA THR A 851 56.20 5.99 -0.17
C THR A 851 55.08 5.07 0.33
N LEU A 852 53.81 5.28 -0.02
CA LEU A 852 52.71 4.37 0.34
C LEU A 852 52.88 2.98 -0.28
N LYS A 853 53.39 2.87 -1.52
CA LYS A 853 53.79 1.59 -2.14
C LYS A 853 54.90 0.85 -1.38
N THR A 854 55.68 1.53 -0.54
CA THR A 854 56.67 0.88 0.34
C THR A 854 56.10 0.43 1.69
N LEU A 855 54.87 0.81 2.02
CA LEU A 855 54.19 0.48 3.28
C LEU A 855 53.18 -0.67 3.14
N GLU A 856 52.49 -0.81 1.99
CA GLU A 856 51.63 -1.98 1.71
C GLU A 856 52.40 -3.31 1.68
N ASN A 857 53.73 -3.28 1.49
CA ASN A 857 54.60 -4.46 1.50
C ASN A 857 55.02 -4.95 2.91
N LYS A 858 54.41 -4.47 4.01
CA LYS A 858 54.90 -4.71 5.39
C LYS A 858 53.88 -5.22 6.43
N HIS A 859 52.74 -5.78 6.03
CA HIS A 859 51.81 -6.38 7.01
C HIS A 859 51.13 -7.70 6.60
N ASN A 860 51.91 -8.66 6.08
CA ASN A 860 51.59 -10.08 6.22
C ASN A 860 52.68 -10.77 7.06
N GLN A 861 52.28 -11.55 8.06
CA GLN A 861 53.17 -12.20 9.02
C GLN A 861 53.60 -13.60 8.55
N MET A 862 54.88 -13.96 8.80
CA MET A 862 55.43 -15.24 9.35
C MET A 862 54.69 -16.59 9.14
N PRO A 863 55.35 -17.78 9.22
CA PRO A 863 56.79 -18.10 9.00
C PRO A 863 57.07 -19.42 8.21
N ASN A 864 58.36 -19.66 7.90
CA ASN A 864 59.04 -20.90 7.49
C ASN A 864 58.29 -22.26 7.45
N ILE A 865 58.38 -22.96 6.30
CA ILE A 865 58.79 -24.39 6.23
C ILE A 865 59.77 -24.58 5.04
N VAL A 866 60.83 -25.38 5.26
CA VAL A 866 61.86 -25.81 4.29
C VAL A 866 61.79 -27.33 4.15
N PRO A 867 61.72 -27.93 2.94
CA PRO A 867 62.89 -28.66 2.40
C PRO A 867 63.03 -28.67 0.83
N ILE A 868 64.18 -28.30 0.26
CA ILE A 868 65.33 -29.15 -0.18
C ILE A 868 65.31 -29.59 -1.67
N LYS A 869 66.29 -29.07 -2.44
CA LYS A 869 67.07 -29.65 -3.59
C LYS A 869 66.30 -30.25 -4.80
N PHE A 870 66.76 -30.15 -6.06
CA PHE A 870 68.11 -30.57 -6.52
C PHE A 870 68.67 -29.78 -7.73
N THR A 871 69.96 -30.01 -7.95
CA THR A 871 70.98 -29.34 -8.80
C THR A 871 70.69 -29.14 -10.29
N GLY A 872 71.37 -28.16 -10.89
CA GLY A 872 71.71 -28.11 -12.32
C GLY A 872 72.49 -26.85 -12.68
N GLY A 873 73.82 -26.94 -12.84
CA GLY A 873 74.69 -25.76 -13.02
C GLY A 873 74.81 -25.28 -14.47
N GLY A 874 75.07 -23.98 -14.67
CA GLY A 874 75.38 -23.42 -15.98
C GLY A 874 75.53 -21.88 -15.97
N PHE A 875 76.71 -21.39 -16.37
CA PHE A 875 76.96 -20.00 -16.78
C PHE A 875 76.03 -19.57 -17.96
N LYS A 876 75.81 -18.30 -18.35
CA LYS A 876 76.58 -17.03 -18.26
C LYS A 876 75.66 -15.82 -18.65
N MET A 877 76.08 -14.58 -18.33
CA MET A 877 76.16 -13.35 -19.19
C MET A 877 75.20 -13.18 -20.41
N SER A 878 74.69 -12.01 -20.86
CA SER A 878 74.93 -10.57 -20.55
C SER A 878 74.13 -9.64 -21.54
N VAL A 879 74.45 -8.32 -21.59
CA VAL A 879 74.17 -7.30 -22.67
C VAL A 879 72.79 -6.59 -22.53
N THR A 880 72.70 -5.33 -22.03
CA THR A 880 72.91 -3.97 -22.64
C THR A 880 72.04 -3.69 -23.89
N ASN A 881 71.54 -2.48 -24.23
CA ASN A 881 72.02 -1.07 -24.17
C ASN A 881 70.83 -0.09 -23.91
N ASN A 882 70.98 1.13 -23.35
CA ASN A 882 71.43 2.41 -23.97
C ASN A 882 70.58 2.87 -25.19
N GLU A 883 70.27 4.13 -25.48
CA GLU A 883 70.67 5.50 -25.04
C GLU A 883 69.41 6.43 -25.03
N GLN A 884 69.23 7.52 -24.28
CA GLN A 884 69.94 8.81 -24.16
C GLN A 884 70.05 9.67 -25.44
N PHE A 885 69.27 10.76 -25.51
CA PHE A 885 69.78 12.13 -25.31
C PHE A 885 68.65 13.10 -24.92
#